data_AF-A0A3A8GXA5-F1
#
_entry.id   AF-A0A3A8GXA5-F1
#
_cell.length_a   1.000
_cell.length_b   1.000
_cell.length_c   1.000
_cell.angle_alpha   90.00
_cell.angle_beta   90.00
_cell.angle_gamma   90.00
#
_symmetry.space_group_name_H-M   'P 1'
#
loop_
_entity.id
_entity.type
_entity.pdbx_description
1 polymer ?
#
loop_
_entity_poly.entity_id
_entity_poly.type
_entity_poly.pdbx_seq_one_letter_code
_entity_poly.pdbx_strand_id
1 'polypeptide(L)'
;MKRAGMHLMLVLVAALFAGCGASSEEAGTARFMVAAHQSLASDITRVVVTSGGAGIPSVSVELAPTNGVWGGIIGNIPAGADRTFLAQAFDAGGTLRFEGSASGISILADQTTLVAITLQQLNPPPPFENEAPIIDFVAANPSTVAAGGTVSLYASAHDPNPGDTLGYAWSATGGTFASTTEPVTSWTAPASTGLQTLTLTVTDSRGLASSALLVVNVLPEGEGEAELSIFFNSAPQVSSITATATQLSVGQMTTVFALATDLDGDHLSYSWSASCAGTWTDSSSALGEFTPSLVPAGACNNCRLTVAVSDGRGGHTTGTVALCVSNTPPTTHLAPVILRSYRSANTADPGDVLTYEVAASDPQGSALTFSWDASTGTLGTPTGDSTHSRVTWTAPPCASGGTPPSITVTVTNAFGLTAIRSFAVTGLPVCPVRGWATTGSMTSSRYAFTATLLPSGKVLAAGGYNDDLFEFVATAELYDPATGTWCQTGSMAERRNQHTSTLLTDGRVLVAGGYRGDVLAAAEVYDPATGLWSGTGALAEARYGHTATRLPDGRVLVTGGFSQGFLATAEVYDPATGTWSLTAPMATRRAFHTATLLPDGKVLVAGGDDNEVPRTTSQLYDPATGTWSAPSTMVAAFIGHTATLLPDGRVLVVGEPTAELYDPATDTWSQTGALATPRISHTATLLPEGKVLIAGGLQFINGVPIYLASAEVYDPGPGTWTPTESMFTARDLHVATLLLDGRVLVAGGLNDSRVHGAAELYGPTGPWHRTDSMSSSRYAAPATLLPNGKVMVAGGYSSSIFGYLATAELYDPASGTWAPTGTLAEPRSQHTATLLNDGRLLVAGGLASDILATAEVYDPASASWSGTGSLRRGRWLHTATLLPDGKVLVTGGGGDNGTLASAELYDPATGTWSPTAPMATRRSEHTATLLPDGKVLVAGGHDGTVNIATAELYDPATGTWSATGSMSTALPRHTATLLPNGKVLAVGGLVAELYDPATGTWSVTGTLARARAGHTATLLPGGKVLVAGGTYTEGVPDRTSELYDPASGTWSAAGSMAQARFNHTAALLPDGRVLVTGGIDDQTHTDLATAELYGPT
;
A
#
# COMPACT_ATOMS: atom_id res chain seq x y z
N MET A 1 -35.64 -20.95 61.10
CA MET A 1 -35.79 -19.97 62.21
C MET A 1 -37.01 -19.09 61.93
N LYS A 2 -37.10 -17.84 62.43
CA LYS A 2 -38.36 -17.07 62.52
C LYS A 2 -38.89 -16.53 61.17
N ARG A 3 -40.22 -16.34 61.18
CA ARG A 3 -41.08 -15.58 60.25
C ARG A 3 -40.50 -14.22 59.81
N ALA A 4 -40.86 -13.80 58.59
CA ALA A 4 -41.57 -12.54 58.27
C ALA A 4 -42.09 -12.59 56.81
N GLY A 5 -42.88 -11.60 56.35
CA GLY A 5 -43.37 -11.51 54.96
C GLY A 5 -44.71 -10.78 54.89
N MET A 6 -45.79 -11.53 54.62
CA MET A 6 -47.18 -11.25 55.03
C MET A 6 -47.97 -10.16 54.27
N HIS A 7 -49.08 -10.60 53.64
CA HIS A 7 -50.29 -9.84 53.23
C HIS A 7 -50.23 -9.00 51.91
N LEU A 8 -51.35 -8.69 51.22
CA LEU A 8 -52.78 -8.86 51.55
C LEU A 8 -53.72 -9.08 50.32
N MET A 9 -54.71 -10.00 50.45
CA MET A 9 -56.06 -10.10 49.81
C MET A 9 -56.27 -9.97 48.27
N LEU A 10 -57.16 -10.75 47.60
CA LEU A 10 -57.92 -11.97 47.98
C LEU A 10 -57.85 -13.05 46.86
N VAL A 11 -58.81 -13.54 46.05
CA VAL A 11 -60.30 -13.54 45.85
C VAL A 11 -60.64 -14.89 45.14
N LEU A 12 -61.76 -15.65 45.17
CA LEU A 12 -63.20 -15.52 45.52
C LEU A 12 -64.09 -14.84 44.45
N VAL A 13 -65.29 -15.33 44.05
CA VAL A 13 -66.20 -16.43 44.51
C VAL A 13 -66.83 -17.20 43.30
N ALA A 14 -67.45 -18.37 43.51
CA ALA A 14 -68.25 -19.17 42.54
C ALA A 14 -69.75 -18.71 42.47
N ALA A 15 -70.71 -19.28 41.71
CA ALA A 15 -70.84 -20.62 41.10
C ALA A 15 -71.96 -20.74 40.02
N LEU A 16 -72.13 -21.97 39.49
CA LEU A 16 -73.34 -22.60 38.90
C LEU A 16 -73.77 -22.32 37.43
N PHE A 17 -73.40 -23.28 36.57
CA PHE A 17 -74.22 -23.95 35.52
C PHE A 17 -75.16 -23.12 34.61
N ALA A 18 -74.71 -22.93 33.35
CA ALA A 18 -75.54 -23.07 32.15
C ALA A 18 -74.64 -23.49 30.97
N GLY A 19 -75.20 -24.19 29.97
CA GLY A 19 -74.51 -24.49 28.70
C GLY A 19 -73.72 -25.80 28.64
N CYS A 20 -74.42 -26.93 28.48
CA CYS A 20 -73.86 -28.00 27.64
C CYS A 20 -73.90 -27.48 26.20
N GLY A 21 -72.73 -27.08 25.70
CA GLY A 21 -72.57 -26.43 24.41
C GLY A 21 -71.09 -26.46 24.06
N ALA A 22 -70.59 -27.65 23.75
CA ALA A 22 -69.35 -27.75 23.01
C ALA A 22 -69.60 -27.18 21.62
N SER A 23 -69.32 -25.88 21.44
CA SER A 23 -68.61 -25.49 20.24
C SER A 23 -67.32 -26.31 20.26
N SER A 24 -67.27 -27.36 19.46
CA SER A 24 -66.02 -27.71 18.81
C SER A 24 -65.53 -26.42 18.18
N GLU A 25 -64.46 -25.83 18.73
CA GLU A 25 -63.63 -24.98 17.89
C GLU A 25 -63.15 -25.92 16.79
N GLU A 26 -63.72 -25.73 15.60
CA GLU A 26 -63.35 -26.46 14.40
C GLU A 26 -61.83 -26.39 14.28
N ALA A 27 -61.17 -27.53 14.43
CA ALA A 27 -59.73 -27.58 14.61
C ALA A 27 -59.11 -28.44 13.51
N GLY A 28 -58.04 -27.93 12.92
CA GLY A 28 -57.25 -28.64 11.93
C GLY A 28 -55.94 -29.14 12.51
N THR A 29 -55.16 -29.75 11.63
CA THR A 29 -53.81 -30.24 11.91
C THR A 29 -52.83 -29.61 10.93
N ALA A 30 -51.65 -29.23 11.39
CA ALA A 30 -50.54 -28.85 10.54
C ALA A 30 -49.47 -29.94 10.57
N ARG A 31 -49.10 -30.47 9.40
CA ARG A 31 -47.97 -31.39 9.22
C ARG A 31 -46.81 -30.62 8.60
N PHE A 32 -45.61 -30.80 9.16
CA PHE A 32 -44.43 -30.01 8.83
C PHE A 32 -43.39 -30.84 8.07
N MET A 33 -42.74 -30.19 7.10
CA MET A 33 -41.52 -30.66 6.45
C MET A 33 -40.51 -29.51 6.43
N VAL A 34 -39.71 -29.40 7.49
CA VAL A 34 -38.69 -28.36 7.59
C VAL A 34 -37.40 -28.86 6.96
N ALA A 35 -36.79 -28.07 6.09
CA ALA A 35 -35.53 -28.40 5.42
C ALA A 35 -34.50 -27.29 5.61
N ALA A 36 -33.22 -27.64 5.55
CA ALA A 36 -32.11 -26.71 5.37
C ALA A 36 -31.38 -27.09 4.08
N HIS A 37 -30.63 -26.16 3.49
CA HIS A 37 -29.71 -26.47 2.39
C HIS A 37 -28.76 -27.61 2.82
N GLN A 38 -28.57 -28.65 1.98
CA GLN A 38 -27.93 -29.90 2.44
C GLN A 38 -26.47 -29.67 2.89
N SER A 39 -25.80 -28.71 2.25
CA SER A 39 -24.49 -28.15 2.60
C SER A 39 -24.37 -27.64 4.04
N LEU A 40 -25.48 -27.30 4.70
CA LEU A 40 -25.57 -26.73 6.05
C LEU A 40 -26.32 -27.64 7.04
N ALA A 41 -26.95 -28.71 6.55
CA ALA A 41 -27.80 -29.60 7.34
C ALA A 41 -27.03 -30.49 8.34
N SER A 42 -25.72 -30.70 8.15
CA SER A 42 -24.89 -31.56 9.01
C SER A 42 -24.73 -31.06 10.45
N ASP A 43 -24.83 -29.75 10.65
CA ASP A 43 -24.65 -29.10 11.95
C ASP A 43 -25.91 -29.16 12.83
N ILE A 44 -27.08 -29.47 12.24
CA ILE A 44 -28.38 -29.40 12.91
C ILE A 44 -28.66 -30.69 13.66
N THR A 45 -28.74 -30.62 14.99
CA THR A 45 -29.07 -31.77 15.85
C THR A 45 -30.52 -31.79 16.31
N ARG A 46 -31.20 -30.63 16.31
CA ARG A 46 -32.59 -30.47 16.77
C ARG A 46 -33.29 -29.38 15.98
N VAL A 47 -34.54 -29.62 15.58
CA VAL A 47 -35.44 -28.61 15.00
C VAL A 47 -36.74 -28.56 15.80
N VAL A 48 -37.19 -27.35 16.13
CA VAL A 48 -38.44 -27.09 16.85
C VAL A 48 -39.32 -26.18 16.01
N VAL A 49 -40.60 -26.53 15.83
CA VAL A 49 -41.61 -25.65 15.22
C VAL A 49 -42.57 -25.16 16.28
N THR A 50 -42.83 -23.85 16.29
CA THR A 50 -43.77 -23.19 17.21
C THR A 50 -44.90 -22.51 16.44
N SER A 51 -46.15 -22.75 16.83
CA SER A 51 -47.33 -22.09 16.25
C SER A 51 -47.56 -20.67 16.79
N GLY A 52 -48.19 -19.84 15.96
CA GLY A 52 -48.61 -18.48 16.31
C GLY A 52 -49.75 -17.98 15.42
N GLY A 53 -50.25 -16.79 15.75
CA GLY A 53 -51.36 -16.14 15.04
C GLY A 53 -52.41 -15.58 15.98
N ALA A 54 -53.39 -14.86 15.43
CA ALA A 54 -54.43 -14.21 16.22
C ALA A 54 -55.35 -15.25 16.90
N GLY A 55 -55.43 -15.20 18.23
CA GLY A 55 -56.38 -15.98 19.03
C GLY A 55 -55.98 -17.42 19.36
N ILE A 56 -54.78 -17.89 19.03
CA ILE A 56 -54.32 -19.24 19.39
C ILE A 56 -53.18 -19.22 20.43
N PRO A 57 -53.11 -20.20 21.35
CA PRO A 57 -51.94 -20.40 22.19
C PRO A 57 -50.78 -20.98 21.36
N SER A 58 -49.57 -20.48 21.57
CA SER A 58 -48.37 -21.06 20.94
C SER A 58 -48.06 -22.45 21.47
N VAL A 59 -47.94 -23.40 20.56
CA VAL A 59 -47.57 -24.80 20.80
C VAL A 59 -46.28 -25.08 20.07
N SER A 60 -45.27 -25.58 20.78
CA SER A 60 -43.98 -25.99 20.21
C SER A 60 -43.88 -27.51 20.12
N VAL A 61 -43.39 -28.03 18.99
CA VAL A 61 -43.10 -29.46 18.79
C VAL A 61 -41.67 -29.63 18.25
N GLU A 62 -40.96 -30.62 18.74
CA GLU A 62 -39.66 -31.03 18.22
C GLU A 62 -39.86 -32.00 17.05
N LEU A 63 -39.16 -31.78 15.93
CA LEU A 63 -39.34 -32.52 14.69
C LEU A 63 -38.34 -33.67 14.56
N ALA A 64 -38.78 -34.81 14.03
CA ALA A 64 -37.95 -35.98 13.80
C ALA A 64 -37.19 -35.88 12.47
N PRO A 65 -35.84 -36.04 12.44
CA PRO A 65 -35.08 -36.06 11.20
C PRO A 65 -35.36 -37.33 10.38
N THR A 66 -35.44 -37.20 9.06
CA THR A 66 -35.49 -38.29 8.07
C THR A 66 -34.89 -37.80 6.76
N ASN A 67 -33.78 -38.41 6.32
CA ASN A 67 -33.11 -38.15 5.04
C ASN A 67 -32.86 -36.65 4.72
N GLY A 68 -32.42 -35.86 5.71
CA GLY A 68 -32.12 -34.42 5.54
C GLY A 68 -33.31 -33.47 5.71
N VAL A 69 -34.52 -33.99 5.94
CA VAL A 69 -35.73 -33.21 6.23
C VAL A 69 -36.21 -33.53 7.65
N TRP A 70 -36.72 -32.54 8.37
CA TRP A 70 -37.31 -32.71 9.70
C TRP A 70 -38.84 -32.71 9.61
N GLY A 71 -39.47 -33.80 10.05
CA GLY A 71 -40.91 -34.02 9.96
C GLY A 71 -41.61 -34.03 11.32
N GLY A 72 -42.86 -33.57 11.37
CA GLY A 72 -43.67 -33.62 12.58
C GLY A 72 -45.07 -33.03 12.39
N ILE A 73 -45.86 -32.99 13.47
CA ILE A 73 -47.28 -32.63 13.43
C ILE A 73 -47.65 -31.76 14.66
N ILE A 74 -48.42 -30.70 14.44
CA ILE A 74 -49.16 -29.97 15.48
C ILE A 74 -50.66 -30.15 15.16
N GLY A 75 -51.35 -30.94 15.98
CA GLY A 75 -52.81 -31.11 15.90
C GLY A 75 -53.57 -30.12 16.80
N ASN A 76 -54.90 -30.13 16.72
CA ASN A 76 -55.81 -29.27 17.50
C ASN A 76 -55.53 -27.76 17.34
N ILE A 77 -55.16 -27.32 16.13
CA ILE A 77 -55.00 -25.89 15.83
C ILE A 77 -56.38 -25.32 15.45
N PRO A 78 -56.91 -24.30 16.16
CA PRO A 78 -58.18 -23.69 15.80
C PRO A 78 -58.17 -23.17 14.35
N ALA A 79 -59.18 -23.55 13.56
CA ALA A 79 -59.32 -23.18 12.17
C ALA A 79 -59.38 -21.65 11.98
N GLY A 80 -59.04 -21.20 10.78
CA GLY A 80 -58.94 -19.79 10.42
C GLY A 80 -57.73 -19.49 9.54
N ALA A 81 -57.73 -18.28 9.00
CA ALA A 81 -56.62 -17.71 8.24
C ALA A 81 -55.48 -17.22 9.16
N ASP A 82 -54.41 -16.72 8.55
CA ASP A 82 -53.33 -15.97 9.21
C ASP A 82 -52.66 -16.70 10.38
N ARG A 83 -52.56 -18.04 10.27
CA ARG A 83 -51.71 -18.84 11.15
C ARG A 83 -50.25 -18.66 10.75
N THR A 84 -49.38 -18.63 11.75
CA THR A 84 -47.92 -18.52 11.56
C THR A 84 -47.23 -19.71 12.22
N PHE A 85 -46.09 -20.11 11.66
CA PHE A 85 -45.27 -21.21 12.16
C PHE A 85 -43.80 -20.81 12.08
N LEU A 86 -43.11 -20.85 13.22
CA LEU A 86 -41.69 -20.51 13.34
C LEU A 86 -40.88 -21.78 13.56
N ALA A 87 -39.99 -22.10 12.61
CA ALA A 87 -39.05 -23.21 12.69
C ALA A 87 -37.67 -22.72 13.15
N GLN A 88 -37.10 -23.35 14.18
CA GLN A 88 -35.82 -22.99 14.78
C GLN A 88 -34.92 -24.22 14.92
N ALA A 89 -33.68 -24.13 14.44
CA ALA A 89 -32.74 -25.25 14.32
C ALA A 89 -31.44 -25.01 15.10
N PHE A 90 -31.03 -26.02 15.87
CA PHE A 90 -29.98 -25.91 16.88
C PHE A 90 -28.80 -26.87 16.63
N ASP A 91 -27.59 -26.40 16.94
CA ASP A 91 -26.38 -27.24 16.94
C ASP A 91 -26.28 -28.17 18.17
N ALA A 92 -25.27 -29.03 18.19
CA ALA A 92 -24.99 -29.96 19.28
C ALA A 92 -24.68 -29.28 20.64
N GLY A 93 -24.32 -27.99 20.63
CA GLY A 93 -24.14 -27.18 21.83
C GLY A 93 -25.45 -26.53 22.33
N GLY A 94 -26.53 -26.63 21.55
CA GLY A 94 -27.81 -25.97 21.81
C GLY A 94 -27.88 -24.53 21.32
N THR A 95 -26.91 -24.06 20.53
CA THR A 95 -26.95 -22.73 19.91
C THR A 95 -27.98 -22.73 18.79
N LEU A 96 -28.78 -21.66 18.67
CA LEU A 96 -29.63 -21.45 17.51
C LEU A 96 -28.76 -21.07 16.31
N ARG A 97 -28.90 -21.79 15.19
CA ARG A 97 -28.08 -21.64 13.97
C ARG A 97 -28.90 -21.14 12.78
N PHE A 98 -30.09 -21.71 12.61
CA PHE A 98 -30.98 -21.42 11.50
C PHE A 98 -32.41 -21.19 12.00
N GLU A 99 -33.15 -20.35 11.27
CA GLU A 99 -34.55 -20.00 11.53
C GLU A 99 -35.30 -19.87 10.19
N GLY A 100 -36.58 -20.23 10.17
CA GLY A 100 -37.44 -20.10 9.00
C GLY A 100 -38.89 -19.94 9.44
N SER A 101 -39.75 -19.33 8.62
CA SER A 101 -41.15 -19.13 9.02
C SER A 101 -42.14 -19.24 7.86
N ALA A 102 -43.35 -19.69 8.19
CA ALA A 102 -44.53 -19.62 7.34
C ALA A 102 -45.56 -18.68 7.96
N SER A 103 -46.29 -17.93 7.13
CA SER A 103 -47.33 -16.99 7.56
C SER A 103 -48.47 -16.89 6.53
N GLY A 104 -49.61 -16.32 6.93
CA GLY A 104 -50.82 -16.29 6.09
C GLY A 104 -51.51 -17.66 5.92
N ILE A 105 -51.08 -18.68 6.67
CA ILE A 105 -51.54 -20.06 6.47
C ILE A 105 -52.98 -20.21 6.95
N SER A 106 -53.83 -20.79 6.09
CA SER A 106 -55.21 -21.12 6.43
C SER A 106 -55.32 -22.58 6.90
N ILE A 107 -55.80 -22.78 8.12
CA ILE A 107 -56.13 -24.08 8.71
C ILE A 107 -57.65 -24.28 8.65
N LEU A 108 -58.10 -25.46 8.23
CA LEU A 108 -59.52 -25.81 8.08
C LEU A 108 -59.95 -26.88 9.10
N ALA A 109 -61.25 -26.92 9.39
CA ALA A 109 -61.88 -27.90 10.26
C ALA A 109 -61.57 -29.34 9.82
N ASP A 110 -61.17 -30.20 10.75
CA ASP A 110 -60.99 -31.65 10.55
C ASP A 110 -60.07 -32.04 9.37
N GLN A 111 -59.20 -31.13 8.93
CA GLN A 111 -58.28 -31.31 7.81
C GLN A 111 -56.82 -31.10 8.20
N THR A 112 -55.93 -31.79 7.48
CA THR A 112 -54.49 -31.60 7.58
C THR A 112 -53.99 -30.65 6.49
N THR A 113 -53.39 -29.54 6.91
CA THR A 113 -52.59 -28.65 6.07
C THR A 113 -51.13 -29.13 6.10
N LEU A 114 -50.48 -29.25 4.94
CA LEU A 114 -49.03 -29.41 4.89
C LEU A 114 -48.36 -28.03 4.85
N VAL A 115 -47.27 -27.87 5.60
CA VAL A 115 -46.41 -26.68 5.59
C VAL A 115 -44.95 -27.12 5.51
N ALA A 116 -44.29 -26.87 4.38
CA ALA A 116 -42.83 -26.96 4.28
C ALA A 116 -42.20 -25.58 4.52
N ILE A 117 -41.07 -25.56 5.23
CA ILE A 117 -40.35 -24.33 5.61
C ILE A 117 -38.86 -24.52 5.34
N THR A 118 -38.24 -23.55 4.67
CA THR A 118 -36.80 -23.49 4.45
C THR A 118 -36.12 -22.74 5.60
N LEU A 119 -35.09 -23.34 6.17
CA LEU A 119 -34.29 -22.79 7.27
C LEU A 119 -33.17 -21.90 6.72
N GLN A 120 -33.21 -20.61 7.07
CA GLN A 120 -32.20 -19.61 6.74
C GLN A 120 -31.16 -19.51 7.86
N GLN A 121 -29.89 -19.25 7.51
CA GLN A 121 -28.85 -18.98 8.52
C GLN A 121 -29.10 -17.64 9.23
N LEU A 122 -28.99 -17.58 10.56
CA LEU A 122 -29.25 -16.35 11.31
C LEU A 122 -28.30 -15.19 11.01
N ASN A 123 -27.07 -15.51 10.58
CA ASN A 123 -26.07 -14.55 10.12
C ASN A 123 -25.43 -15.15 8.85
N PRO A 124 -26.07 -15.01 7.67
CA PRO A 124 -25.49 -15.47 6.42
C PRO A 124 -24.27 -14.61 6.05
N PRO A 125 -23.34 -15.11 5.21
CA PRO A 125 -22.36 -14.24 4.57
C PRO A 125 -23.06 -13.19 3.68
N PRO A 126 -22.41 -12.07 3.34
CA PRO A 126 -22.93 -11.16 2.31
C PRO A 126 -23.12 -11.91 0.99
N PRO A 127 -24.26 -11.73 0.30
CA PRO A 127 -24.55 -12.45 -0.93
C PRO A 127 -23.63 -12.04 -2.08
N PHE A 128 -23.50 -12.92 -3.08
CA PHE A 128 -22.84 -12.63 -4.35
C PHE A 128 -23.56 -11.51 -5.13
N GLU A 129 -22.95 -11.03 -6.24
CA GLU A 129 -23.56 -9.97 -7.07
C GLU A 129 -24.95 -10.33 -7.61
N ASN A 130 -25.25 -11.64 -7.75
CA ASN A 130 -26.59 -12.18 -8.01
C ASN A 130 -26.71 -13.63 -7.52
N GLU A 131 -27.66 -13.91 -6.63
CA GLU A 131 -27.99 -15.25 -6.11
C GLU A 131 -29.38 -15.71 -6.61
N ALA A 132 -29.72 -16.98 -6.39
CA ALA A 132 -31.05 -17.48 -6.72
C ALA A 132 -32.06 -17.12 -5.61
N PRO A 133 -33.32 -16.77 -5.94
CA PRO A 133 -34.35 -16.51 -4.94
C PRO A 133 -34.54 -17.70 -3.99
N ILE A 134 -34.73 -17.46 -2.69
CA ILE A 134 -34.95 -18.53 -1.72
C ILE A 134 -36.45 -18.61 -1.38
N ILE A 135 -37.03 -19.80 -1.54
CA ILE A 135 -38.44 -20.07 -1.24
C ILE A 135 -38.57 -20.32 0.27
N ASP A 136 -39.17 -19.38 1.01
CA ASP A 136 -39.28 -19.41 2.47
C ASP A 136 -40.13 -20.58 2.96
N PHE A 137 -41.28 -20.77 2.30
CA PHE A 137 -42.24 -21.82 2.62
C PHE A 137 -43.13 -22.16 1.42
N VAL A 138 -43.66 -23.38 1.43
CA VAL A 138 -44.77 -23.81 0.58
C VAL A 138 -45.77 -24.57 1.43
N ALA A 139 -47.04 -24.20 1.36
CA ALA A 139 -48.14 -24.84 2.09
C ALA A 139 -49.29 -25.26 1.17
N ALA A 140 -49.92 -26.38 1.51
CA ALA A 140 -50.98 -27.01 0.72
C ALA A 140 -52.12 -27.49 1.63
N ASN A 141 -53.37 -27.14 1.27
CA ASN A 141 -54.57 -27.48 2.05
C ASN A 141 -55.77 -27.74 1.11
N PRO A 142 -56.48 -28.87 1.21
CA PRO A 142 -56.18 -30.06 2.02
C PRO A 142 -54.95 -30.83 1.54
N SER A 143 -54.31 -31.61 2.42
CA SER A 143 -53.22 -32.52 2.05
C SER A 143 -53.66 -33.77 1.28
N THR A 144 -54.96 -33.94 1.02
CA THR A 144 -55.55 -35.08 0.30
C THR A 144 -56.60 -34.58 -0.69
N VAL A 145 -56.68 -35.19 -1.88
CA VAL A 145 -57.62 -34.74 -2.92
C VAL A 145 -58.09 -35.89 -3.81
N ALA A 146 -59.40 -35.93 -4.06
CA ALA A 146 -60.01 -36.86 -5.01
C ALA A 146 -59.89 -36.33 -6.46
N ALA A 147 -60.07 -37.20 -7.45
CA ALA A 147 -60.09 -36.81 -8.86
C ALA A 147 -61.11 -35.66 -9.11
N GLY A 148 -60.65 -34.53 -9.66
CA GLY A 148 -61.46 -33.32 -9.88
C GLY A 148 -61.67 -32.42 -8.65
N GLY A 149 -61.13 -32.77 -7.47
CA GLY A 149 -61.09 -31.89 -6.30
C GLY A 149 -60.00 -30.80 -6.41
N THR A 150 -60.00 -29.84 -5.48
CA THR A 150 -59.08 -28.68 -5.50
C THR A 150 -58.25 -28.58 -4.23
N VAL A 151 -56.97 -28.23 -4.36
CA VAL A 151 -56.04 -27.90 -3.28
C VAL A 151 -55.67 -26.42 -3.37
N SER A 152 -55.75 -25.69 -2.26
CA SER A 152 -55.22 -24.33 -2.13
C SER A 152 -53.72 -24.36 -1.83
N LEU A 153 -52.96 -23.52 -2.52
CA LEU A 153 -51.50 -23.47 -2.48
C LEU A 153 -51.04 -22.07 -2.10
N TYR A 154 -50.08 -21.99 -1.18
CA TYR A 154 -49.51 -20.75 -0.66
C TYR A 154 -47.99 -20.88 -0.66
N ALA A 155 -47.28 -19.87 -1.16
CA ALA A 155 -45.84 -19.79 -1.11
C ALA A 155 -45.36 -18.38 -0.73
N SER A 156 -44.14 -18.30 -0.21
CA SER A 156 -43.36 -17.07 -0.11
C SER A 156 -41.95 -17.35 -0.59
N ALA A 157 -41.33 -16.33 -1.18
CA ALA A 157 -39.90 -16.32 -1.49
C ALA A 157 -39.36 -14.90 -1.34
N HIS A 158 -38.07 -14.79 -1.03
CA HIS A 158 -37.32 -13.54 -1.05
C HIS A 158 -36.05 -13.69 -1.88
N ASP A 159 -35.48 -12.55 -2.26
CA ASP A 159 -34.19 -12.50 -2.94
C ASP A 159 -33.09 -12.05 -1.95
N PRO A 160 -31.93 -12.72 -1.89
CA PRO A 160 -30.78 -12.23 -1.12
C PRO A 160 -30.29 -10.85 -1.60
N ASN A 161 -30.48 -10.50 -2.87
CA ASN A 161 -30.01 -9.26 -3.46
C ASN A 161 -31.06 -8.11 -3.34
N PRO A 162 -30.79 -7.04 -2.55
CA PRO A 162 -31.79 -6.01 -2.29
C PRO A 162 -32.12 -5.15 -3.52
N GLY A 163 -33.28 -5.41 -4.14
CA GLY A 163 -33.82 -4.64 -5.26
C GLY A 163 -34.28 -5.48 -6.45
N ASP A 164 -33.92 -6.76 -6.48
CA ASP A 164 -34.38 -7.70 -7.49
C ASP A 164 -35.87 -8.06 -7.33
N THR A 165 -36.53 -8.38 -8.44
CA THR A 165 -37.99 -8.59 -8.51
C THR A 165 -38.32 -10.03 -8.86
N LEU A 166 -39.14 -10.68 -8.01
CA LEU A 166 -39.46 -12.10 -8.17
C LEU A 166 -40.67 -12.35 -9.08
N GLY A 167 -40.49 -13.24 -10.06
CA GLY A 167 -41.57 -13.87 -10.83
C GLY A 167 -41.86 -15.29 -10.34
N TYR A 168 -43.14 -15.64 -10.21
CA TYR A 168 -43.59 -16.99 -9.81
C TYR A 168 -44.13 -17.75 -11.02
N ALA A 169 -43.92 -19.07 -11.07
CA ALA A 169 -44.40 -19.95 -12.13
C ALA A 169 -44.79 -21.33 -11.58
N TRP A 170 -46.08 -21.69 -11.65
CA TRP A 170 -46.60 -23.00 -11.28
C TRP A 170 -46.83 -23.89 -12.51
N SER A 171 -46.40 -25.14 -12.41
CA SER A 171 -46.61 -26.20 -13.41
C SER A 171 -46.97 -27.53 -12.72
N ALA A 172 -47.51 -28.50 -13.46
CA ALA A 172 -47.81 -29.82 -12.93
C ALA A 172 -47.82 -30.90 -14.01
N THR A 173 -47.63 -32.16 -13.62
CA THR A 173 -47.78 -33.34 -14.50
C THR A 173 -49.22 -33.57 -14.98
N GLY A 174 -50.19 -32.95 -14.33
CA GLY A 174 -51.61 -33.02 -14.66
C GLY A 174 -52.44 -32.05 -13.81
N GLY A 175 -53.73 -31.91 -14.13
CA GLY A 175 -54.62 -30.94 -13.48
C GLY A 175 -54.47 -29.53 -14.04
N THR A 176 -55.06 -28.53 -13.37
CA THR A 176 -55.06 -27.13 -13.80
C THR A 176 -54.99 -26.17 -12.62
N PHE A 177 -54.17 -25.13 -12.71
CA PHE A 177 -54.11 -24.04 -11.73
C PHE A 177 -55.11 -22.92 -12.05
N ALA A 178 -55.62 -22.23 -11.02
CA ALA A 178 -56.44 -21.02 -11.16
C ALA A 178 -55.62 -19.80 -11.64
N SER A 179 -54.38 -19.68 -11.16
CA SER A 179 -53.33 -18.84 -11.76
C SER A 179 -52.01 -19.60 -11.74
N THR A 180 -51.21 -19.46 -12.80
CA THR A 180 -49.85 -20.02 -12.85
C THR A 180 -48.78 -19.04 -12.40
N THR A 181 -49.10 -17.76 -12.14
CA THR A 181 -48.09 -16.71 -11.89
C THR A 181 -48.20 -16.03 -10.52
N GLU A 182 -49.11 -16.47 -9.66
CA GLU A 182 -49.32 -15.90 -8.32
C GLU A 182 -48.69 -16.80 -7.23
N PRO A 183 -48.13 -16.22 -6.14
CA PRO A 183 -47.62 -16.99 -5.00
C PRO A 183 -48.73 -17.71 -4.22
N VAL A 184 -49.99 -17.24 -4.34
CA VAL A 184 -51.18 -17.90 -3.78
C VAL A 184 -52.10 -18.28 -4.94
N THR A 185 -52.41 -19.56 -5.05
CA THR A 185 -53.22 -20.12 -6.14
C THR A 185 -54.00 -21.34 -5.67
N SER A 186 -54.76 -21.97 -6.56
CA SER A 186 -55.36 -23.28 -6.30
C SER A 186 -55.19 -24.20 -7.51
N TRP A 187 -55.00 -25.48 -7.25
CA TRP A 187 -54.82 -26.52 -8.26
C TRP A 187 -55.97 -27.53 -8.19
N THR A 188 -56.63 -27.76 -9.33
CA THR A 188 -57.67 -28.78 -9.46
C THR A 188 -57.07 -30.04 -10.06
N ALA A 189 -57.24 -31.16 -9.34
CA ALA A 189 -56.69 -32.46 -9.67
C ALA A 189 -57.27 -33.02 -10.98
N PRO A 190 -56.47 -33.74 -11.79
CA PRO A 190 -56.97 -34.38 -13.00
C PRO A 190 -57.97 -35.50 -12.71
N ALA A 191 -58.73 -35.91 -13.73
CA ALA A 191 -59.64 -37.06 -13.66
C ALA A 191 -58.91 -38.43 -13.58
N SER A 192 -57.59 -38.45 -13.76
CA SER A 192 -56.74 -39.64 -13.67
C SER A 192 -56.09 -39.74 -12.28
N THR A 193 -56.29 -40.88 -11.62
CA THR A 193 -55.72 -41.16 -10.29
C THR A 193 -54.23 -41.53 -10.36
N GLY A 194 -53.52 -41.33 -9.25
CA GLY A 194 -52.08 -41.55 -9.10
C GLY A 194 -51.31 -40.31 -8.68
N LEU A 195 -49.99 -40.43 -8.59
CA LEU A 195 -49.09 -39.33 -8.22
C LEU A 195 -49.09 -38.23 -9.30
N GLN A 196 -49.19 -36.98 -8.85
CA GLN A 196 -49.04 -35.77 -9.64
C GLN A 196 -47.95 -34.92 -9.00
N THR A 197 -46.92 -34.55 -9.75
CA THR A 197 -45.91 -33.59 -9.28
C THR A 197 -46.34 -32.21 -9.71
N LEU A 198 -46.52 -31.33 -8.73
CA LEU A 198 -46.70 -29.89 -8.92
C LEU A 198 -45.33 -29.25 -8.68
N THR A 199 -44.91 -28.32 -9.53
CA THR A 199 -43.64 -27.61 -9.39
C THR A 199 -43.90 -26.12 -9.41
N LEU A 200 -43.56 -25.45 -8.31
CA LEU A 200 -43.32 -24.02 -8.27
C LEU A 200 -41.89 -23.73 -8.74
N THR A 201 -41.72 -22.70 -9.54
CA THR A 201 -40.43 -22.05 -9.83
C THR A 201 -40.56 -20.57 -9.49
N VAL A 202 -39.54 -20.00 -8.85
CA VAL A 202 -39.41 -18.57 -8.57
C VAL A 202 -38.13 -18.09 -9.24
N THR A 203 -38.19 -16.98 -9.97
CA THR A 203 -37.08 -16.43 -10.76
C THR A 203 -36.85 -14.97 -10.40
N ASP A 204 -35.59 -14.54 -10.32
CA ASP A 204 -35.16 -13.15 -10.07
C ASP A 204 -35.36 -12.24 -11.32
N SER A 205 -34.82 -11.02 -11.30
CA SER A 205 -34.87 -10.12 -12.46
C SER A 205 -33.79 -10.36 -13.53
N ARG A 206 -32.87 -11.32 -13.30
CA ARG A 206 -31.58 -11.48 -14.00
C ARG A 206 -31.34 -12.88 -14.59
N GLY A 207 -32.20 -13.85 -14.29
CA GLY A 207 -32.25 -15.20 -14.86
C GLY A 207 -31.94 -16.36 -13.91
N LEU A 208 -31.64 -16.15 -12.61
CA LEU A 208 -31.52 -17.27 -11.66
C LEU A 208 -32.87 -17.62 -11.05
N ALA A 209 -33.03 -18.89 -10.68
CA ALA A 209 -34.30 -19.41 -10.19
C ALA A 209 -34.10 -20.48 -9.12
N SER A 210 -35.10 -20.66 -8.27
CA SER A 210 -35.24 -21.83 -7.40
C SER A 210 -36.62 -22.45 -7.60
N SER A 211 -36.77 -23.71 -7.20
CA SER A 211 -38.01 -24.46 -7.38
C SER A 211 -38.39 -25.26 -6.14
N ALA A 212 -39.68 -25.52 -6.01
CA ALA A 212 -40.25 -26.40 -4.99
C ALA A 212 -41.18 -27.41 -5.66
N LEU A 213 -40.87 -28.69 -5.49
CA LEU A 213 -41.64 -29.82 -6.03
C LEU A 213 -42.56 -30.37 -4.93
N LEU A 214 -43.81 -30.65 -5.26
CA LEU A 214 -44.89 -31.06 -4.36
C LEU A 214 -45.62 -32.26 -4.97
N VAL A 215 -45.48 -33.45 -4.37
CA VAL A 215 -46.00 -34.72 -4.95
C VAL A 215 -47.37 -35.11 -4.35
N VAL A 216 -48.46 -34.78 -5.05
CA VAL A 216 -49.84 -35.05 -4.62
C VAL A 216 -50.33 -36.40 -5.14
N ASN A 217 -50.81 -37.30 -4.27
CA ASN A 217 -51.46 -38.54 -4.69
C ASN A 217 -52.97 -38.32 -4.90
N VAL A 218 -53.45 -38.43 -6.14
CA VAL A 218 -54.87 -38.25 -6.50
C VAL A 218 -55.62 -39.57 -6.39
N LEU A 219 -56.61 -39.64 -5.51
CA LEU A 219 -57.37 -40.87 -5.22
C LEU A 219 -58.73 -40.91 -5.95
N PRO A 220 -59.35 -42.10 -6.13
CA PRO A 220 -60.63 -42.21 -6.83
C PRO A 220 -61.77 -41.50 -6.08
N GLU A 221 -61.99 -41.88 -4.82
CA GLU A 221 -62.94 -41.28 -3.88
C GLU A 221 -62.43 -41.54 -2.44
N GLY A 222 -62.62 -40.59 -1.52
CA GLY A 222 -62.65 -40.81 -0.06
C GLY A 222 -61.33 -41.06 0.71
N GLU A 223 -61.06 -40.20 1.71
CA GLU A 223 -60.35 -40.49 2.98
C GLU A 223 -59.14 -41.46 2.96
N GLY A 224 -58.15 -41.19 2.11
CA GLY A 224 -56.80 -41.76 2.25
C GLY A 224 -55.76 -40.66 2.49
N GLU A 225 -54.87 -40.83 3.47
CA GLU A 225 -53.69 -39.96 3.59
C GLU A 225 -52.79 -40.12 2.35
N ALA A 226 -52.65 -39.06 1.58
CA ALA A 226 -51.65 -38.95 0.54
C ALA A 226 -50.28 -38.64 1.19
N GLU A 227 -49.24 -39.38 0.81
CA GLU A 227 -47.86 -39.07 1.22
C GLU A 227 -47.33 -37.88 0.41
N LEU A 228 -47.77 -36.69 0.81
CA LEU A 228 -47.39 -35.42 0.22
C LEU A 228 -45.96 -35.06 0.66
N SER A 229 -45.02 -35.10 -0.28
CA SER A 229 -43.62 -34.77 -0.06
C SER A 229 -43.25 -33.46 -0.78
N ILE A 230 -42.45 -32.62 -0.11
CA ILE A 230 -41.93 -31.37 -0.65
C ILE A 230 -40.40 -31.43 -0.73
N PHE A 231 -39.85 -31.01 -1.86
CA PHE A 231 -38.41 -30.85 -2.09
C PHE A 231 -38.13 -29.45 -2.64
N PHE A 232 -37.10 -28.78 -2.12
CA PHE A 232 -36.59 -27.52 -2.65
C PHE A 232 -35.33 -27.78 -3.47
N ASN A 233 -35.09 -26.95 -4.49
CA ASN A 233 -33.97 -27.07 -5.41
C ASN A 233 -33.60 -25.70 -5.98
N SER A 234 -32.38 -25.22 -5.76
CA SER A 234 -31.89 -23.95 -6.35
C SER A 234 -31.33 -24.19 -7.75
N ALA A 235 -31.19 -23.16 -8.57
CA ALA A 235 -30.40 -23.28 -9.80
C ALA A 235 -28.91 -23.12 -9.50
N PRO A 236 -28.02 -23.86 -10.18
CA PRO A 236 -26.59 -23.59 -10.13
C PRO A 236 -26.25 -22.18 -10.60
N GLN A 237 -25.18 -21.63 -10.04
CA GLN A 237 -24.67 -20.29 -10.31
C GLN A 237 -23.27 -20.43 -10.94
N VAL A 238 -23.02 -19.84 -12.11
CA VAL A 238 -21.64 -19.74 -12.65
C VAL A 238 -20.97 -18.53 -12.00
N SER A 239 -20.17 -18.77 -10.96
CA SER A 239 -19.49 -17.71 -10.21
C SER A 239 -18.25 -17.14 -10.92
N SER A 240 -17.64 -17.88 -11.86
CA SER A 240 -16.68 -17.31 -12.81
C SER A 240 -16.45 -18.17 -14.06
N ILE A 241 -16.01 -17.55 -15.15
CA ILE A 241 -15.40 -18.23 -16.30
C ILE A 241 -14.04 -17.61 -16.57
N THR A 242 -13.05 -18.47 -16.80
CA THR A 242 -11.68 -18.09 -17.20
C THR A 242 -11.29 -18.77 -18.51
N ALA A 243 -10.34 -18.16 -19.22
CA ALA A 243 -9.74 -18.71 -20.43
C ALA A 243 -8.23 -18.44 -20.38
N THR A 244 -7.43 -19.50 -20.58
CA THR A 244 -5.94 -19.45 -20.57
C THR A 244 -5.35 -18.58 -21.68
N ALA A 245 -6.11 -18.35 -22.76
CA ALA A 245 -5.82 -17.31 -23.73
C ALA A 245 -7.12 -16.74 -24.33
N THR A 246 -7.34 -15.44 -24.17
CA THR A 246 -8.48 -14.70 -24.75
C THR A 246 -8.17 -14.07 -26.12
N GLN A 247 -6.89 -14.00 -26.51
CA GLN A 247 -6.48 -13.65 -27.88
C GLN A 247 -5.77 -14.86 -28.50
N LEU A 248 -6.22 -15.27 -29.70
CA LEU A 248 -5.81 -16.52 -30.34
C LEU A 248 -5.46 -16.34 -31.81
N SER A 249 -4.46 -17.09 -32.25
CA SER A 249 -4.25 -17.41 -33.66
C SER A 249 -5.17 -18.56 -34.10
N VAL A 250 -5.47 -18.68 -35.40
CA VAL A 250 -6.13 -19.89 -35.92
C VAL A 250 -5.27 -21.12 -35.64
N GLY A 251 -5.87 -22.17 -35.06
CA GLY A 251 -5.16 -23.37 -34.62
C GLY A 251 -4.49 -23.25 -33.23
N GLN A 252 -4.55 -22.10 -32.56
CA GLN A 252 -4.07 -21.94 -31.19
C GLN A 252 -5.18 -22.33 -30.20
N MET A 253 -4.92 -23.35 -29.38
CA MET A 253 -5.82 -23.82 -28.34
C MET A 253 -5.98 -22.80 -27.19
N THR A 254 -7.15 -22.77 -26.58
CA THR A 254 -7.41 -22.16 -25.26
C THR A 254 -8.13 -23.17 -24.37
N THR A 255 -7.60 -23.44 -23.19
CA THR A 255 -8.33 -24.13 -22.11
C THR A 255 -9.23 -23.10 -21.42
N VAL A 256 -10.52 -23.41 -21.28
CA VAL A 256 -11.50 -22.66 -20.50
C VAL A 256 -11.91 -23.43 -19.25
N PHE A 257 -12.20 -22.70 -18.18
CA PHE A 257 -12.73 -23.26 -16.95
C PHE A 257 -13.91 -22.44 -16.44
N ALA A 258 -14.99 -23.12 -16.10
CA ALA A 258 -16.16 -22.54 -15.44
C ALA A 258 -16.21 -23.01 -13.99
N LEU A 259 -16.10 -22.07 -13.04
CA LEU A 259 -16.46 -22.33 -11.66
C LEU A 259 -17.96 -22.14 -11.53
N ALA A 260 -18.66 -23.23 -11.17
CA ALA A 260 -20.07 -23.18 -10.82
C ALA A 260 -20.29 -23.76 -9.42
N THR A 261 -21.26 -23.20 -8.73
CA THR A 261 -21.62 -23.50 -7.34
C THR A 261 -23.13 -23.72 -7.23
N ASP A 262 -23.53 -24.53 -6.27
CA ASP A 262 -24.91 -24.96 -6.05
C ASP A 262 -25.21 -24.86 -4.55
N LEU A 263 -26.34 -24.24 -4.18
CA LEU A 263 -26.62 -23.91 -2.78
C LEU A 263 -27.08 -25.13 -1.97
N ASP A 264 -27.89 -26.00 -2.58
CA ASP A 264 -28.30 -27.29 -2.01
C ASP A 264 -27.25 -28.40 -2.21
N GLY A 265 -26.27 -28.23 -3.09
CA GLY A 265 -25.04 -29.04 -3.17
C GLY A 265 -25.10 -30.17 -4.19
N ASP A 266 -25.93 -30.04 -5.22
CA ASP A 266 -26.16 -31.09 -6.21
C ASP A 266 -25.01 -31.27 -7.22
N HIS A 267 -24.99 -32.42 -7.90
CA HIS A 267 -23.88 -32.78 -8.80
C HIS A 267 -24.02 -32.10 -10.16
N LEU A 268 -23.25 -31.04 -10.37
CA LEU A 268 -23.31 -30.24 -11.59
C LEU A 268 -22.79 -30.96 -12.85
N SER A 269 -23.50 -30.74 -13.95
CA SER A 269 -23.17 -31.15 -15.31
C SER A 269 -22.92 -29.93 -16.19
N TYR A 270 -22.01 -30.04 -17.16
CA TYR A 270 -21.52 -28.92 -17.95
C TYR A 270 -21.68 -29.20 -19.44
N SER A 271 -21.89 -28.15 -20.25
CA SER A 271 -21.99 -28.25 -21.71
C SER A 271 -21.47 -26.97 -22.37
N TRP A 272 -20.31 -27.06 -23.02
CA TRP A 272 -19.66 -25.95 -23.72
C TRP A 272 -20.09 -25.85 -25.19
N SER A 273 -20.22 -24.61 -25.65
CA SER A 273 -20.57 -24.26 -27.03
C SER A 273 -19.76 -23.05 -27.50
N ALA A 274 -19.64 -22.86 -28.82
CA ALA A 274 -18.88 -21.76 -29.41
C ALA A 274 -19.68 -21.04 -30.50
N SER A 275 -19.61 -19.72 -30.56
CA SER A 275 -20.22 -18.90 -31.60
C SER A 275 -19.39 -18.83 -32.90
N CYS A 276 -18.25 -19.52 -32.96
CA CYS A 276 -17.37 -19.55 -34.12
C CYS A 276 -16.87 -20.96 -34.45
N ALA A 277 -16.35 -21.13 -35.66
CA ALA A 277 -15.83 -22.41 -36.13
C ALA A 277 -14.56 -22.83 -35.37
N GLY A 278 -14.59 -24.03 -34.79
CA GLY A 278 -13.49 -24.63 -34.06
C GLY A 278 -13.82 -26.03 -33.57
N THR A 279 -12.89 -26.66 -32.86
CA THR A 279 -13.03 -27.99 -32.27
C THR A 279 -12.90 -27.92 -30.74
N TRP A 280 -13.61 -28.81 -30.04
CA TRP A 280 -13.58 -28.93 -28.59
C TRP A 280 -12.94 -30.24 -28.13
N THR A 281 -12.16 -30.17 -27.04
CA THR A 281 -11.86 -31.30 -26.13
C THR A 281 -12.70 -31.14 -24.87
N ASP A 282 -13.21 -32.23 -24.31
CA ASP A 282 -13.88 -32.30 -23.00
C ASP A 282 -14.99 -31.26 -22.74
N SER A 283 -15.77 -30.93 -23.77
CA SER A 283 -16.87 -29.94 -23.70
C SER A 283 -18.01 -30.29 -22.74
N SER A 284 -17.98 -31.44 -22.07
CA SER A 284 -18.95 -31.84 -21.04
C SER A 284 -18.44 -31.70 -19.60
N SER A 285 -17.31 -31.02 -19.41
CA SER A 285 -16.62 -30.84 -18.12
C SER A 285 -16.56 -29.36 -17.74
N ALA A 286 -16.37 -29.07 -16.45
CA ALA A 286 -16.10 -27.72 -15.94
C ALA A 286 -14.86 -27.10 -16.59
N LEU A 287 -13.85 -27.93 -16.90
CA LEU A 287 -12.69 -27.61 -17.72
C LEU A 287 -12.87 -28.22 -19.12
N GLY A 288 -12.75 -27.41 -20.16
CA GLY A 288 -12.79 -27.85 -21.55
C GLY A 288 -11.79 -27.07 -22.41
N GLU A 289 -11.43 -27.59 -23.59
CA GLU A 289 -10.46 -26.94 -24.48
C GLU A 289 -11.10 -26.59 -25.81
N PHE A 290 -10.88 -25.37 -26.31
CA PHE A 290 -11.36 -24.93 -27.61
C PHE A 290 -10.20 -24.53 -28.51
N THR A 291 -10.25 -24.93 -29.78
CA THR A 291 -9.30 -24.50 -30.82
C THR A 291 -10.06 -23.90 -32.01
N PRO A 292 -9.94 -22.59 -32.30
CA PRO A 292 -10.60 -21.96 -33.44
C PRO A 292 -9.97 -22.42 -34.76
N SER A 293 -10.80 -22.80 -35.73
CA SER A 293 -10.35 -23.33 -37.03
C SER A 293 -10.36 -22.28 -38.15
N LEU A 294 -11.01 -21.12 -37.94
CA LEU A 294 -11.06 -19.99 -38.87
C LEU A 294 -11.13 -18.65 -38.11
N VAL A 295 -10.69 -17.56 -38.72
CA VAL A 295 -10.92 -16.20 -38.22
C VAL A 295 -12.40 -15.82 -38.43
N PRO A 296 -13.18 -15.50 -37.39
CA PRO A 296 -14.57 -15.07 -37.52
C PRO A 296 -14.67 -13.60 -37.93
N ALA A 297 -15.78 -13.23 -38.58
CA ALA A 297 -15.99 -11.86 -39.07
C ALA A 297 -16.26 -10.87 -37.93
N GLY A 298 -15.38 -9.88 -37.77
CA GLY A 298 -15.50 -8.80 -36.79
C GLY A 298 -14.14 -8.38 -36.23
N ALA A 299 -14.13 -7.31 -35.43
CA ALA A 299 -13.01 -6.99 -34.53
C ALA A 299 -13.04 -7.93 -33.29
N CYS A 300 -12.15 -7.71 -32.31
CA CYS A 300 -12.12 -8.52 -31.09
C CYS A 300 -13.49 -8.68 -30.40
N ASN A 301 -13.67 -9.81 -29.71
CA ASN A 301 -14.96 -10.42 -29.33
C ASN A 301 -15.70 -11.10 -30.50
N ASN A 302 -14.97 -11.48 -31.56
CA ASN A 302 -15.50 -12.19 -32.75
C ASN A 302 -15.78 -13.69 -32.51
N CYS A 303 -15.35 -14.27 -31.40
CA CYS A 303 -15.83 -15.58 -30.93
C CYS A 303 -16.28 -15.50 -29.48
N ARG A 304 -17.37 -16.16 -29.14
CA ARG A 304 -17.86 -16.33 -27.77
C ARG A 304 -17.93 -17.82 -27.44
N LEU A 305 -17.44 -18.20 -26.26
CA LEU A 305 -17.58 -19.55 -25.72
C LEU A 305 -18.57 -19.47 -24.56
N THR A 306 -19.62 -20.29 -24.63
CA THR A 306 -20.73 -20.29 -23.66
C THR A 306 -20.84 -21.67 -23.04
N VAL A 307 -20.75 -21.73 -21.71
CA VAL A 307 -21.09 -22.92 -20.93
C VAL A 307 -22.55 -22.85 -20.51
N ALA A 308 -23.25 -23.96 -20.60
CA ALA A 308 -24.46 -24.22 -19.83
C ALA A 308 -24.12 -25.17 -18.68
N VAL A 309 -24.65 -24.91 -17.49
CA VAL A 309 -24.48 -25.74 -16.30
C VAL A 309 -25.85 -26.14 -15.77
N SER A 310 -26.04 -27.40 -15.37
CA SER A 310 -27.30 -27.90 -14.79
C SER A 310 -27.06 -28.96 -13.72
N ASP A 311 -27.92 -28.96 -12.72
CA ASP A 311 -27.97 -29.88 -11.57
C ASP A 311 -28.51 -31.29 -11.89
N GLY A 312 -29.21 -31.46 -13.02
CA GLY A 312 -29.94 -32.68 -13.36
C GLY A 312 -31.31 -32.84 -12.66
N ARG A 313 -31.78 -31.86 -11.88
CA ARG A 313 -33.10 -31.81 -11.23
C ARG A 313 -34.02 -30.71 -11.79
N GLY A 314 -33.49 -29.67 -12.42
CA GLY A 314 -34.25 -28.67 -13.17
C GLY A 314 -33.58 -27.30 -13.24
N GLY A 315 -32.70 -27.01 -12.28
CA GLY A 315 -31.86 -25.83 -12.28
C GLY A 315 -30.89 -25.84 -13.46
N HIS A 316 -30.79 -24.69 -14.12
CA HIS A 316 -29.86 -24.48 -15.23
C HIS A 316 -29.46 -23.01 -15.30
N THR A 317 -28.22 -22.78 -15.71
CA THR A 317 -27.63 -21.46 -15.86
C THR A 317 -26.67 -21.44 -17.06
N THR A 318 -26.26 -20.25 -17.50
CA THR A 318 -25.24 -20.10 -18.53
C THR A 318 -24.27 -18.98 -18.20
N GLY A 319 -23.01 -19.14 -18.61
CA GLY A 319 -22.01 -18.08 -18.59
C GLY A 319 -21.26 -18.03 -19.90
N THR A 320 -20.72 -16.86 -20.27
CA THR A 320 -20.05 -16.65 -21.57
C THR A 320 -18.75 -15.87 -21.44
N VAL A 321 -17.68 -16.37 -22.06
CA VAL A 321 -16.41 -15.64 -22.26
C VAL A 321 -16.26 -15.23 -23.73
N ALA A 322 -15.69 -14.06 -23.99
CA ALA A 322 -15.41 -13.58 -25.34
C ALA A 322 -13.92 -13.67 -25.67
N LEU A 323 -13.62 -14.02 -26.92
CA LEU A 323 -12.28 -14.19 -27.47
C LEU A 323 -12.06 -13.27 -28.67
N CYS A 324 -10.79 -12.95 -28.94
CA CYS A 324 -10.34 -12.31 -30.17
C CYS A 324 -9.49 -13.28 -30.98
N VAL A 325 -10.05 -13.84 -32.06
CA VAL A 325 -9.29 -14.66 -33.01
C VAL A 325 -8.74 -13.75 -34.12
N SER A 326 -7.43 -13.78 -34.35
CA SER A 326 -6.74 -12.96 -35.35
C SER A 326 -5.54 -13.71 -35.96
N ASN A 327 -4.73 -13.03 -36.79
CA ASN A 327 -3.54 -13.62 -37.44
C ASN A 327 -2.19 -13.20 -36.82
N THR A 328 -2.17 -12.18 -35.93
CA THR A 328 -0.94 -11.61 -35.35
C THR A 328 -1.24 -10.89 -34.03
N PRO A 329 -0.85 -11.43 -32.86
CA PRO A 329 -1.02 -10.76 -31.58
C PRO A 329 0.17 -9.82 -31.22
N PRO A 330 -0.07 -8.64 -30.65
CA PRO A 330 0.96 -7.86 -29.96
C PRO A 330 1.19 -8.39 -28.54
N THR A 331 2.42 -8.32 -28.03
CA THR A 331 2.81 -8.90 -26.73
C THR A 331 2.58 -7.93 -25.57
N THR A 332 1.39 -7.98 -24.96
CA THR A 332 1.15 -7.43 -23.61
C THR A 332 1.09 -8.56 -22.60
N HIS A 333 1.96 -8.53 -21.58
CA HIS A 333 1.91 -9.49 -20.48
C HIS A 333 0.86 -9.08 -19.44
N LEU A 334 0.31 -10.07 -18.72
CA LEU A 334 -0.75 -9.88 -17.73
C LEU A 334 -0.24 -10.20 -16.33
N ALA A 335 -0.76 -9.51 -15.33
CA ALA A 335 -0.45 -9.79 -13.92
C ALA A 335 -1.13 -11.09 -13.44
N PRO A 336 -0.53 -11.81 -12.47
CA PRO A 336 -1.15 -12.98 -11.87
C PRO A 336 -2.44 -12.61 -11.12
N VAL A 337 -3.31 -13.58 -10.88
CA VAL A 337 -4.61 -13.38 -10.21
C VAL A 337 -4.68 -14.24 -8.96
N ILE A 338 -4.92 -13.62 -7.82
CA ILE A 338 -5.22 -14.31 -6.55
C ILE A 338 -6.65 -14.86 -6.64
N LEU A 339 -6.76 -16.18 -6.77
CA LEU A 339 -8.02 -16.90 -6.97
C LEU A 339 -8.82 -17.07 -5.68
N ARG A 340 -8.14 -17.30 -4.56
CA ARG A 340 -8.76 -17.42 -3.22
C ARG A 340 -7.78 -17.01 -2.13
N SER A 341 -8.32 -16.47 -1.05
CA SER A 341 -7.57 -15.98 0.11
C SER A 341 -8.29 -16.33 1.40
N TYR A 342 -7.68 -17.15 2.25
CA TYR A 342 -8.23 -17.62 3.53
C TYR A 342 -7.39 -17.13 4.71
N ARG A 343 -8.03 -16.97 5.87
CA ARG A 343 -7.39 -16.69 7.16
C ARG A 343 -8.16 -17.38 8.29
N SER A 344 -7.45 -17.85 9.32
CA SER A 344 -8.06 -18.60 10.42
C SER A 344 -8.90 -17.75 11.38
N ALA A 345 -8.61 -16.45 11.50
CA ALA A 345 -9.45 -15.50 12.24
C ALA A 345 -9.32 -14.07 11.69
N ASN A 346 -10.26 -13.20 12.09
CA ASN A 346 -10.23 -11.76 11.84
C ASN A 346 -9.62 -10.97 13.02
N THR A 347 -9.39 -11.63 14.15
CA THR A 347 -8.95 -11.08 15.45
C THR A 347 -7.87 -11.96 16.05
N ALA A 348 -6.99 -11.38 16.88
CA ALA A 348 -6.00 -12.11 17.68
C ALA A 348 -5.83 -11.47 19.06
N ASP A 349 -5.59 -12.31 20.08
CA ASP A 349 -5.06 -11.92 21.38
C ASP A 349 -3.50 -12.03 21.39
N PRO A 350 -2.82 -11.39 22.36
CA PRO A 350 -1.35 -11.40 22.47
C PRO A 350 -0.72 -12.80 22.45
N GLY A 351 0.02 -13.11 21.39
CA GLY A 351 0.71 -14.40 21.22
C GLY A 351 -0.09 -15.49 20.50
N ASP A 352 -1.33 -15.23 20.06
CA ASP A 352 -2.09 -16.15 19.21
C ASP A 352 -1.34 -16.48 17.90
N VAL A 353 -1.56 -17.67 17.34
CA VAL A 353 -1.01 -18.05 16.04
C VAL A 353 -2.13 -18.20 15.02
N LEU A 354 -2.24 -17.21 14.12
CA LEU A 354 -3.15 -17.27 12.99
C LEU A 354 -2.50 -17.96 11.79
N THR A 355 -3.32 -18.48 10.87
CA THR A 355 -2.89 -19.09 9.60
C THR A 355 -3.53 -18.36 8.43
N TYR A 356 -2.75 -18.08 7.40
CA TYR A 356 -3.19 -17.44 6.16
C TYR A 356 -2.84 -18.31 4.97
N GLU A 357 -3.70 -18.33 3.98
CA GLU A 357 -3.53 -19.11 2.75
C GLU A 357 -3.97 -18.28 1.55
N VAL A 358 -3.23 -18.36 0.45
CA VAL A 358 -3.61 -17.81 -0.85
C VAL A 358 -3.35 -18.85 -1.93
N ALA A 359 -4.30 -18.97 -2.86
CA ALA A 359 -4.07 -19.61 -4.14
C ALA A 359 -4.12 -18.57 -5.25
N ALA A 360 -3.29 -18.75 -6.27
CA ALA A 360 -3.23 -17.85 -7.41
C ALA A 360 -2.93 -18.62 -8.71
N SER A 361 -3.24 -18.00 -9.84
CA SER A 361 -2.88 -18.47 -11.17
C SER A 361 -2.42 -17.30 -12.02
N ASP A 362 -1.45 -17.53 -12.89
CA ASP A 362 -1.09 -16.57 -13.92
C ASP A 362 -2.05 -16.68 -15.13
N PRO A 363 -2.66 -15.59 -15.62
CA PRO A 363 -3.48 -15.62 -16.83
C PRO A 363 -2.77 -16.12 -18.08
N GLN A 364 -1.44 -16.13 -18.10
CA GLN A 364 -0.61 -16.62 -19.21
C GLN A 364 0.08 -17.97 -18.88
N GLY A 365 -0.29 -18.61 -17.77
CA GLY A 365 0.24 -19.93 -17.36
C GLY A 365 1.70 -19.93 -16.91
N SER A 366 2.32 -18.77 -16.68
CA SER A 366 3.70 -18.68 -16.23
C SER A 366 3.86 -19.00 -14.73
N ALA A 367 5.07 -19.38 -14.33
CA ALA A 367 5.36 -19.82 -12.97
C ALA A 367 5.16 -18.69 -11.93
N LEU A 368 4.59 -19.03 -10.78
CA LEU A 368 4.34 -18.09 -9.68
C LEU A 368 5.36 -18.24 -8.56
N THR A 369 5.66 -17.12 -7.91
CA THR A 369 6.34 -17.05 -6.62
C THR A 369 5.48 -16.28 -5.61
N PHE A 370 5.56 -16.66 -4.34
CA PHE A 370 4.74 -16.10 -3.26
C PHE A 370 5.65 -15.55 -2.17
N SER A 371 5.53 -14.25 -1.86
CA SER A 371 6.20 -13.61 -0.73
C SER A 371 5.18 -13.10 0.28
N TRP A 372 5.40 -13.42 1.55
CA TRP A 372 4.55 -12.99 2.66
C TRP A 372 5.28 -11.94 3.51
N ASP A 373 4.53 -10.93 3.93
CA ASP A 373 4.96 -9.82 4.78
C ASP A 373 3.92 -9.53 5.87
N ALA A 374 4.30 -8.88 6.96
CA ALA A 374 3.39 -8.46 8.01
C ALA A 374 3.84 -7.16 8.70
N SER A 375 2.96 -6.18 8.80
CA SER A 375 3.28 -4.85 9.38
C SER A 375 3.64 -4.88 10.88
N THR A 376 3.30 -5.96 11.58
CA THR A 376 3.82 -6.30 12.92
C THR A 376 3.52 -7.78 13.22
N GLY A 377 4.11 -8.35 14.27
CA GLY A 377 4.06 -9.78 14.58
C GLY A 377 5.14 -10.59 13.87
N THR A 378 5.10 -11.92 13.99
CA THR A 378 6.15 -12.80 13.44
C THR A 378 5.55 -13.81 12.48
N LEU A 379 5.97 -13.77 11.21
CA LEU A 379 5.64 -14.81 10.23
C LEU A 379 6.48 -16.07 10.48
N GLY A 380 5.84 -17.23 10.39
CA GLY A 380 6.50 -18.52 10.27
C GLY A 380 6.98 -18.79 8.83
N THR A 381 7.66 -19.91 8.61
CA THR A 381 8.10 -20.31 7.27
C THR A 381 6.90 -20.58 6.36
N PRO A 382 6.79 -19.93 5.19
CA PRO A 382 5.75 -20.27 4.21
C PRO A 382 5.89 -21.71 3.69
N THR A 383 4.76 -22.35 3.41
CA THR A 383 4.66 -23.72 2.89
C THR A 383 3.66 -23.75 1.73
N GLY A 384 3.87 -24.57 0.70
CA GLY A 384 3.00 -24.54 -0.47
C GLY A 384 3.58 -25.19 -1.72
N ASP A 385 3.01 -24.84 -2.87
CA ASP A 385 3.38 -25.29 -4.21
C ASP A 385 3.43 -24.11 -5.20
N SER A 386 3.52 -24.37 -6.51
CA SER A 386 3.60 -23.35 -7.57
C SER A 386 2.30 -22.56 -7.82
N THR A 387 1.23 -22.83 -7.07
CA THR A 387 -0.10 -22.21 -7.19
C THR A 387 -0.75 -21.88 -5.84
N HIS A 388 -0.25 -22.46 -4.74
CA HIS A 388 -0.78 -22.26 -3.38
C HIS A 388 0.36 -21.91 -2.40
N SER A 389 0.09 -20.99 -1.48
CA SER A 389 1.00 -20.67 -0.38
C SER A 389 0.25 -20.46 0.93
N ARG A 390 0.80 -20.99 2.02
CA ARG A 390 0.31 -20.94 3.40
C ARG A 390 1.39 -20.39 4.30
N VAL A 391 1.04 -19.47 5.21
CA VAL A 391 1.94 -18.99 6.26
C VAL A 391 1.21 -18.94 7.61
N THR A 392 1.93 -19.11 8.70
CA THR A 392 1.44 -18.81 10.05
C THR A 392 1.94 -17.43 10.50
N TRP A 393 1.18 -16.73 11.32
CA TRP A 393 1.54 -15.45 11.90
C TRP A 393 1.30 -15.49 13.42
N THR A 394 2.34 -15.26 14.20
CA THR A 394 2.24 -15.11 15.65
C THR A 394 1.97 -13.64 15.98
N ALA A 395 0.86 -13.40 16.67
CA ALA A 395 0.40 -12.08 17.05
C ALA A 395 1.36 -11.43 18.06
N PRO A 396 1.75 -10.15 17.87
CA PRO A 396 2.63 -9.45 18.80
C PRO A 396 1.93 -9.18 20.14
N PRO A 397 2.68 -8.78 21.20
CA PRO A 397 2.11 -8.50 22.52
C PRO A 397 1.03 -7.40 22.56
N CYS A 398 0.99 -6.54 21.53
CA CYS A 398 0.09 -5.40 21.39
C CYS A 398 0.11 -4.87 19.95
N ALA A 399 -0.83 -3.98 19.59
CA ALA A 399 -0.89 -3.29 18.29
C ALA A 399 -0.75 -1.75 18.44
N SER A 400 -0.24 -1.08 17.42
CA SER A 400 0.04 0.37 17.45
C SER A 400 -1.16 1.23 17.03
N GLY A 401 -1.54 2.19 17.87
CA GLY A 401 -2.30 3.40 17.47
C GLY A 401 -3.78 3.24 17.08
N GLY A 402 -4.26 2.02 16.82
CA GLY A 402 -5.61 1.76 16.30
C GLY A 402 -5.63 1.23 14.85
N THR A 403 -4.49 1.27 14.15
CA THR A 403 -4.30 0.59 12.87
C THR A 403 -4.22 -0.92 13.12
N PRO A 404 -5.11 -1.76 12.57
CA PRO A 404 -5.06 -3.20 12.79
C PRO A 404 -3.86 -3.81 12.04
N PRO A 405 -3.04 -4.68 12.67
CA PRO A 405 -1.98 -5.42 11.99
C PRO A 405 -2.43 -6.03 10.67
N SER A 406 -1.62 -5.89 9.63
CA SER A 406 -1.89 -6.35 8.28
C SER A 406 -0.88 -7.42 7.87
N ILE A 407 -1.38 -8.60 7.51
CA ILE A 407 -0.59 -9.66 6.87
C ILE A 407 -0.82 -9.52 5.37
N THR A 408 0.23 -9.47 4.58
CA THR A 408 0.17 -9.22 3.13
C THR A 408 0.89 -10.33 2.37
N VAL A 409 0.33 -10.77 1.25
CA VAL A 409 1.00 -11.66 0.30
C VAL A 409 1.06 -11.00 -1.07
N THR A 410 2.25 -11.00 -1.65
CA THR A 410 2.49 -10.66 -3.05
C THR A 410 2.71 -11.96 -3.81
N VAL A 411 2.00 -12.09 -4.93
CA VAL A 411 2.19 -13.16 -5.91
C VAL A 411 2.81 -12.55 -7.15
N THR A 412 3.96 -13.05 -7.57
CA THR A 412 4.70 -12.55 -8.74
C THR A 412 4.78 -13.65 -9.80
N ASN A 413 4.52 -13.32 -11.07
CA ASN A 413 4.65 -14.25 -12.19
C ASN A 413 6.05 -14.20 -12.82
N ALA A 414 6.33 -15.09 -13.78
CA ALA A 414 7.65 -15.17 -14.43
C ALA A 414 8.00 -13.96 -15.32
N PHE A 415 7.07 -13.01 -15.50
CA PHE A 415 7.26 -11.74 -16.20
C PHE A 415 7.43 -10.54 -15.24
N GLY A 416 7.55 -10.80 -13.92
CA GLY A 416 7.74 -9.77 -12.89
C GLY A 416 6.47 -9.00 -12.50
N LEU A 417 5.32 -9.35 -13.09
CA LEU A 417 4.04 -8.71 -12.78
C LEU A 417 3.43 -9.32 -11.51
N THR A 418 2.71 -8.50 -10.73
CA THR A 418 2.30 -8.87 -9.36
C THR A 418 0.80 -8.69 -9.10
N ALA A 419 0.29 -9.49 -8.15
CA ALA A 419 -0.97 -9.24 -7.46
C ALA A 419 -0.77 -9.35 -5.95
N ILE A 420 -1.50 -8.53 -5.20
CA ILE A 420 -1.32 -8.36 -3.76
C ILE A 420 -2.65 -8.60 -3.04
N ARG A 421 -2.61 -9.32 -1.92
CA ARG A 421 -3.74 -9.41 -0.98
C ARG A 421 -3.27 -9.13 0.44
N SER A 422 -3.98 -8.24 1.13
CA SER A 422 -3.73 -7.92 2.54
C SER A 422 -4.91 -8.33 3.43
N PHE A 423 -4.61 -8.64 4.69
CA PHE A 423 -5.53 -9.14 5.71
C PHE A 423 -5.34 -8.37 7.02
N ALA A 424 -6.25 -7.43 7.33
CA ALA A 424 -6.26 -6.70 8.60
C ALA A 424 -6.76 -7.57 9.78
N VAL A 425 -6.13 -7.47 10.94
CA VAL A 425 -6.39 -8.26 12.16
C VAL A 425 -6.67 -7.33 13.34
N THR A 426 -7.82 -7.45 13.99
CA THR A 426 -8.19 -6.64 15.17
C THR A 426 -8.03 -7.41 16.48
N GLY A 427 -8.51 -6.87 17.61
CA GLY A 427 -8.53 -7.56 18.92
C GLY A 427 -7.36 -7.21 19.84
N LEU A 428 -6.14 -7.09 19.31
CA LEU A 428 -4.95 -6.84 20.13
C LEU A 428 -5.04 -5.55 20.97
N PRO A 429 -4.53 -5.57 22.22
CA PRO A 429 -4.47 -4.38 23.08
C PRO A 429 -3.52 -3.33 22.48
N VAL A 430 -3.81 -2.05 22.72
CA VAL A 430 -2.98 -0.95 22.21
C VAL A 430 -1.64 -0.88 22.94
N CYS A 431 -0.54 -0.82 22.20
CA CYS A 431 0.81 -0.72 22.77
C CYS A 431 0.98 0.55 23.63
N PRO A 432 1.38 0.44 24.91
CA PRO A 432 1.32 1.57 25.84
C PRO A 432 2.57 2.46 25.81
N VAL A 433 2.81 3.15 24.69
CA VAL A 433 3.47 4.48 24.71
C VAL A 433 3.03 5.36 23.54
N ARG A 434 2.51 6.55 23.86
CA ARG A 434 3.01 7.78 23.22
C ARG A 434 4.42 7.94 23.80
N GLY A 435 5.51 8.10 23.04
CA GLY A 435 6.83 8.24 23.69
C GLY A 435 7.88 7.15 23.42
N TRP A 436 9.13 7.44 23.83
CA TRP A 436 10.35 7.09 23.08
C TRP A 436 11.28 6.00 23.64
N ALA A 437 12.15 5.48 22.75
CA ALA A 437 13.06 4.35 22.95
C ALA A 437 14.29 4.36 22.00
N THR A 438 15.38 3.61 22.28
CA THR A 438 16.65 3.49 21.49
C THR A 438 17.33 2.11 21.69
N THR A 439 18.48 1.77 21.07
CA THR A 439 19.24 0.55 21.47
C THR A 439 20.74 0.60 21.35
N GLY A 440 21.30 1.35 20.38
CA GLY A 440 22.63 1.00 19.91
C GLY A 440 23.53 2.18 19.64
N SER A 441 24.77 1.88 19.32
CA SER A 441 25.84 2.79 18.99
C SER A 441 26.73 2.03 18.01
N MET A 442 27.64 2.66 17.32
CA MET A 442 28.63 2.03 16.44
C MET A 442 30.00 2.43 16.91
N THR A 443 31.05 1.97 16.22
CA THR A 443 32.36 2.58 16.44
C THR A 443 32.92 3.33 15.26
N SER A 444 32.20 3.65 14.15
CA SER A 444 32.68 4.80 13.34
C SER A 444 31.83 5.78 12.46
N SER A 445 32.02 7.09 12.71
CA SER A 445 31.13 8.25 12.39
C SER A 445 31.60 9.31 11.40
N ARG A 446 30.70 10.32 11.15
CA ARG A 446 30.09 10.46 9.82
C ARG A 446 28.97 11.57 9.48
N TYR A 447 29.16 12.92 9.35
CA TYR A 447 28.15 13.97 8.92
C TYR A 447 27.40 13.71 7.58
N ALA A 448 26.50 14.57 7.10
CA ALA A 448 25.55 14.44 5.94
C ALA A 448 25.74 13.35 4.90
N PHE A 449 25.71 12.09 5.34
CA PHE A 449 25.13 11.02 4.59
C PHE A 449 23.70 11.33 4.04
N THR A 450 23.09 10.33 3.42
CA THR A 450 21.75 9.82 3.79
C THR A 450 21.78 8.41 4.34
N ALA A 451 20.64 7.81 4.64
CA ALA A 451 20.54 6.36 4.46
C ALA A 451 19.43 6.05 3.40
N THR A 452 18.93 4.82 3.16
CA THR A 452 17.58 4.63 2.53
C THR A 452 16.74 3.50 3.15
N LEU A 453 15.79 2.86 2.42
CA LEU A 453 14.84 1.80 2.84
C LEU A 453 14.90 0.58 1.88
N LEU A 454 14.38 -0.60 2.28
CA LEU A 454 14.52 -1.94 1.67
C LEU A 454 13.20 -2.69 1.36
N PRO A 455 13.32 -3.91 0.80
CA PRO A 455 12.64 -5.14 1.24
C PRO A 455 13.10 -5.79 2.57
N SER A 456 14.18 -6.59 2.60
CA SER A 456 14.46 -7.62 3.64
C SER A 456 14.64 -7.17 5.10
N GLY A 457 14.57 -5.86 5.31
CA GLY A 457 14.44 -5.25 6.61
C GLY A 457 15.38 -4.08 6.85
N LYS A 458 16.34 -3.79 5.97
CA LYS A 458 17.72 -3.80 6.47
C LYS A 458 18.69 -2.60 6.17
N VAL A 459 18.45 -1.39 6.73
CA VAL A 459 19.48 -0.32 6.79
C VAL A 459 20.84 -0.68 7.39
N LEU A 460 21.80 -0.42 6.51
CA LEU A 460 23.20 -0.11 6.70
C LEU A 460 23.43 1.41 6.84
N ALA A 461 24.67 1.84 7.06
CA ALA A 461 25.14 3.13 6.59
C ALA A 461 26.66 3.33 6.69
N ALA A 462 27.08 4.49 6.20
CA ALA A 462 28.08 4.48 5.16
C ALA A 462 28.36 5.91 4.66
N GLY A 463 29.52 6.12 3.99
CA GLY A 463 30.18 7.31 3.40
C GLY A 463 31.06 8.12 4.41
N GLY A 464 31.81 9.21 4.03
CA GLY A 464 32.57 10.11 4.95
C GLY A 464 33.91 10.89 4.66
N TYR A 465 34.17 11.91 5.52
CA TYR A 465 35.28 12.80 5.99
C TYR A 465 35.58 12.68 7.51
N ASN A 466 36.69 12.20 8.07
CA ASN A 466 36.93 12.43 9.52
C ASN A 466 38.00 13.49 9.80
N ASP A 467 37.92 14.17 10.95
CA ASP A 467 38.86 15.16 11.48
C ASP A 467 39.29 14.89 12.94
N ASP A 468 38.68 13.92 13.64
CA ASP A 468 39.30 13.22 14.81
C ASP A 468 40.69 12.66 14.42
N LEU A 469 40.84 12.23 13.17
CA LEU A 469 42.01 11.68 12.48
C LEU A 469 42.43 12.48 11.22
N PHE A 470 41.57 13.36 10.72
CA PHE A 470 41.75 14.18 9.51
C PHE A 470 41.90 13.49 8.17
N GLU A 471 42.45 12.29 8.04
CA GLU A 471 42.31 11.59 6.77
C GLU A 471 40.81 11.45 6.47
N PHE A 472 40.39 11.87 5.27
CA PHE A 472 39.05 11.55 4.81
C PHE A 472 39.01 10.01 4.71
N VAL A 473 37.86 9.30 4.65
CA VAL A 473 38.00 7.82 4.66
C VAL A 473 37.10 6.94 3.83
N ALA A 474 37.42 5.63 3.91
CA ALA A 474 36.97 4.37 3.34
C ALA A 474 35.59 3.77 3.68
N THR A 475 35.11 3.78 4.89
CA THR A 475 34.58 2.50 5.38
C THR A 475 33.02 2.45 5.59
N ALA A 476 32.34 1.36 6.02
CA ALA A 476 30.87 1.30 6.34
C ALA A 476 30.33 0.09 7.13
N GLU A 477 29.12 0.22 7.68
CA GLU A 477 28.74 -0.10 9.08
C GLU A 477 27.23 -0.74 9.21
N LEU A 478 26.24 -2.74 10.06
CA LEU A 478 24.80 -3.50 10.04
C LEU A 478 23.87 -3.69 11.25
N TYR A 479 22.79 -2.90 11.29
CA TYR A 479 21.76 -2.88 12.33
C TYR A 479 20.81 -4.05 12.13
N ASP A 480 20.46 -4.80 13.17
CA ASP A 480 19.23 -5.60 13.16
C ASP A 480 18.10 -5.05 14.09
N PRO A 481 16.93 -4.72 13.51
CA PRO A 481 15.71 -4.37 14.20
C PRO A 481 15.02 -5.42 15.07
N ALA A 482 15.39 -6.69 15.00
CA ALA A 482 15.00 -7.60 16.06
C ALA A 482 15.81 -7.34 17.34
N THR A 483 17.04 -6.79 17.24
CA THR A 483 18.07 -7.00 18.27
C THR A 483 18.62 -5.74 18.93
N GLY A 484 18.78 -4.64 18.18
CA GLY A 484 19.42 -3.42 18.66
C GLY A 484 20.89 -3.17 18.26
N THR A 485 21.50 -3.94 17.34
CA THR A 485 22.98 -4.18 17.27
C THR A 485 23.63 -4.36 15.87
N TRP A 486 24.99 -4.58 15.78
CA TRP A 486 25.84 -4.50 14.53
C TRP A 486 27.27 -5.22 14.42
N CYS A 487 28.34 -4.70 13.71
CA CYS A 487 29.02 -5.47 12.61
C CYS A 487 30.48 -5.29 11.93
N GLN A 488 31.50 -6.24 11.91
CA GLN A 488 32.87 -6.42 11.18
C GLN A 488 33.24 -7.61 10.12
N THR A 489 33.16 -7.51 8.72
CA THR A 489 33.50 -8.36 7.46
C THR A 489 33.37 -7.90 5.89
N GLY A 490 32.93 -6.74 5.26
CA GLY A 490 33.09 -6.37 3.74
C GLY A 490 33.43 -4.89 3.16
N SER A 491 33.86 -4.58 1.89
CA SER A 491 34.15 -3.15 1.35
C SER A 491 34.07 -2.74 -0.13
N MET A 492 33.99 -1.42 -0.43
CA MET A 492 34.44 -0.80 -1.70
C MET A 492 35.97 -0.49 -1.68
N ALA A 493 36.46 0.26 -2.68
CA ALA A 493 37.65 1.12 -2.61
C ALA A 493 37.42 2.50 -3.23
N GLU A 494 36.33 3.19 -2.90
CA GLU A 494 36.58 4.56 -2.43
C GLU A 494 35.76 5.07 -1.22
N ARG A 495 36.45 5.18 -0.12
CA ARG A 495 36.76 6.43 0.57
C ARG A 495 35.98 7.71 0.17
N ARG A 496 35.24 8.57 0.99
CA ARG A 496 34.75 10.02 0.85
C ARG A 496 33.28 10.62 1.49
N ASN A 497 32.86 11.96 1.89
CA ASN A 497 31.58 13.06 1.84
C ASN A 497 30.62 13.69 0.52
N GLN A 498 29.28 14.00 0.21
CA GLN A 498 27.81 14.21 0.63
C GLN A 498 26.67 13.73 -0.36
N HIS A 499 26.61 12.47 -0.75
CA HIS A 499 25.46 11.92 -1.48
C HIS A 499 24.01 11.91 -0.82
N THR A 500 23.04 11.25 -1.51
CA THR A 500 21.79 10.59 -1.11
C THR A 500 21.58 9.25 -1.89
N SER A 501 20.37 8.75 -2.09
CA SER A 501 19.86 7.47 -1.55
C SER A 501 18.49 7.01 -2.11
N THR A 502 18.21 5.73 -2.37
CA THR A 502 16.86 5.20 -2.76
C THR A 502 16.64 3.68 -2.45
N LEU A 503 15.53 3.04 -2.91
CA LEU A 503 14.99 1.66 -2.68
C LEU A 503 14.68 0.97 -4.06
N LEU A 504 14.96 -0.32 -4.38
CA LEU A 504 14.85 -0.88 -5.79
C LEU A 504 13.50 -1.63 -6.11
N THR A 505 13.53 -2.54 -7.11
CA THR A 505 12.68 -3.72 -7.24
C THR A 505 13.41 -5.10 -7.16
N ASP A 506 14.62 -5.37 -7.70
CA ASP A 506 15.22 -6.74 -7.69
C ASP A 506 15.85 -7.20 -6.35
N GLY A 507 16.69 -6.34 -5.78
CA GLY A 507 17.73 -6.75 -4.84
C GLY A 507 18.84 -5.70 -4.69
N ARG A 508 19.48 -5.18 -5.73
CA ARG A 508 20.71 -4.36 -5.58
C ARG A 508 20.61 -2.80 -5.34
N VAL A 509 21.34 -1.80 -5.92
CA VAL A 509 21.51 -0.42 -5.26
C VAL A 509 21.62 0.89 -6.13
N LEU A 510 22.16 2.02 -5.59
CA LEU A 510 22.81 3.21 -6.21
C LEU A 510 23.56 4.15 -5.24
N VAL A 511 24.90 4.22 -5.28
CA VAL A 511 25.68 5.38 -4.80
C VAL A 511 26.38 6.16 -5.87
N ALA A 512 26.54 7.45 -5.66
CA ALA A 512 26.78 8.35 -6.75
C ALA A 512 27.69 9.54 -6.44
N GLY A 513 29.03 9.43 -6.23
CA GLY A 513 29.99 10.56 -6.35
C GLY A 513 31.39 10.47 -5.70
N GLY A 514 31.81 11.34 -4.77
CA GLY A 514 33.20 11.49 -4.21
C GLY A 514 33.37 12.78 -3.37
N TYR A 515 34.42 13.53 -2.91
CA TYR A 515 35.85 13.86 -2.51
C TYR A 515 36.96 12.86 -2.43
N ARG A 516 37.49 12.53 -3.57
CA ARG A 516 38.93 12.33 -3.57
C ARG A 516 39.58 13.59 -4.14
N GLY A 517 40.88 13.72 -4.40
CA GLY A 517 41.54 14.90 -5.00
C GLY A 517 40.67 15.89 -5.77
N ASP A 518 40.62 15.67 -7.06
CA ASP A 518 40.15 16.55 -8.12
C ASP A 518 38.65 16.53 -8.40
N VAL A 519 38.04 15.80 -9.32
CA VAL A 519 36.65 15.36 -9.24
C VAL A 519 36.61 14.01 -9.94
N LEU A 520 36.29 12.91 -9.21
CA LEU A 520 36.49 11.53 -9.64
C LEU A 520 35.89 11.32 -10.99
N ALA A 521 36.30 10.20 -11.54
CA ALA A 521 35.40 9.45 -12.33
C ALA A 521 34.54 8.50 -11.42
N ALA A 522 33.93 7.41 -11.86
CA ALA A 522 33.28 6.29 -11.13
C ALA A 522 31.75 6.11 -10.80
N ALA A 523 31.30 5.27 -9.82
CA ALA A 523 30.32 4.08 -9.76
C ALA A 523 30.15 3.12 -8.47
N GLU A 524 29.08 3.03 -7.60
CA GLU A 524 29.00 1.99 -6.47
C GLU A 524 27.66 1.21 -6.05
N VAL A 525 27.39 -0.09 -6.36
CA VAL A 525 26.45 -1.19 -5.83
C VAL A 525 27.05 -2.30 -4.93
N TYR A 526 26.21 -2.85 -4.05
CA TYR A 526 26.52 -3.93 -3.10
C TYR A 526 25.48 -5.09 -3.20
N ASP A 527 25.68 -6.28 -2.59
CA ASP A 527 24.85 -7.51 -2.82
C ASP A 527 24.49 -8.37 -1.55
N PRO A 528 23.43 -8.05 -0.79
CA PRO A 528 22.99 -8.52 0.54
C PRO A 528 23.07 -9.98 0.91
N ALA A 529 23.01 -10.88 -0.05
CA ALA A 529 23.30 -12.28 0.22
C ALA A 529 24.76 -12.52 0.67
N THR A 530 25.72 -11.61 0.38
CA THR A 530 27.15 -11.97 0.20
C THR A 530 28.23 -11.34 1.11
N GLY A 531 27.93 -10.39 1.99
CA GLY A 531 28.89 -9.40 2.51
C GLY A 531 29.59 -8.47 1.48
N LEU A 532 29.38 -8.60 0.15
CA LEU A 532 30.26 -8.07 -0.92
C LEU A 532 29.59 -7.29 -2.10
N TRP A 533 30.42 -6.77 -3.02
CA TRP A 533 30.56 -5.31 -3.30
C TRP A 533 31.35 -5.03 -4.61
N SER A 534 30.80 -4.32 -5.63
CA SER A 534 31.24 -4.59 -7.01
C SER A 534 30.74 -3.74 -8.22
N GLY A 535 31.49 -3.68 -9.35
CA GLY A 535 31.33 -2.68 -10.44
C GLY A 535 31.23 -2.99 -11.97
N THR A 536 30.99 -1.96 -12.84
CA THR A 536 31.24 -1.88 -14.34
C THR A 536 31.05 -0.43 -14.94
N GLY A 537 30.58 -0.15 -16.21
CA GLY A 537 30.17 1.11 -16.99
C GLY A 537 30.66 2.58 -16.69
N ALA A 538 30.01 3.72 -17.13
CA ALA A 538 30.28 5.13 -16.63
C ALA A 538 29.31 6.37 -16.56
N LEU A 539 29.59 7.37 -15.67
CA LEU A 539 29.35 8.77 -16.12
C LEU A 539 30.27 9.12 -17.27
N ALA A 540 29.62 9.88 -18.09
CA ALA A 540 30.16 10.95 -18.83
C ALA A 540 30.92 12.01 -17.99
N GLU A 541 30.30 12.65 -16.98
CA GLU A 541 30.89 13.77 -16.23
C GLU A 541 30.39 14.01 -14.81
N ALA A 542 31.10 14.89 -14.08
CA ALA A 542 31.13 14.96 -12.64
C ALA A 542 30.64 16.31 -12.06
N ARG A 543 30.56 16.36 -10.72
CA ARG A 543 29.23 16.55 -10.13
C ARG A 543 28.83 16.43 -8.58
N TYR A 544 29.02 17.35 -7.61
CA TYR A 544 28.58 17.25 -6.18
C TYR A 544 27.17 17.67 -5.68
N GLY A 545 26.32 17.01 -4.88
CA GLY A 545 25.25 17.65 -4.08
C GLY A 545 23.84 17.09 -4.12
N HIS A 546 23.55 16.13 -5.01
CA HIS A 546 22.20 15.68 -5.39
C HIS A 546 20.99 15.30 -4.41
N THR A 547 20.07 14.36 -4.77
CA THR A 547 19.39 13.32 -3.94
C THR A 547 19.31 11.92 -4.55
N ALA A 548 18.10 11.37 -4.76
CA ALA A 548 17.70 10.10 -5.33
C ALA A 548 16.20 9.80 -5.14
N THR A 549 15.60 9.03 -6.06
CA THR A 549 14.24 8.45 -5.92
C THR A 549 14.08 7.24 -6.85
N ARG A 550 13.15 6.28 -6.66
CA ARG A 550 13.04 5.07 -7.51
C ARG A 550 11.91 5.09 -8.56
N LEU A 551 11.80 4.03 -9.37
CA LEU A 551 11.10 3.89 -10.65
C LEU A 551 10.16 2.68 -10.65
N PRO A 552 8.96 2.77 -11.23
CA PRO A 552 8.22 1.59 -11.73
C PRO A 552 8.87 0.66 -12.79
N ASP A 553 8.90 0.96 -14.11
CA ASP A 553 9.47 0.11 -15.19
C ASP A 553 10.66 -0.80 -14.83
N GLY A 554 11.76 -0.24 -14.34
CA GLY A 554 13.01 -0.91 -14.65
C GLY A 554 14.31 -0.12 -14.52
N ARG A 555 14.44 1.19 -14.74
CA ARG A 555 15.78 1.81 -14.97
C ARG A 555 16.12 3.06 -14.07
N VAL A 556 17.22 3.86 -14.20
CA VAL A 556 17.66 4.95 -13.23
C VAL A 556 17.84 6.39 -13.66
N LEU A 557 17.53 7.23 -12.64
CA LEU A 557 17.30 8.67 -12.32
C LEU A 557 18.15 9.48 -11.29
N VAL A 558 19.34 10.03 -11.52
CA VAL A 558 20.22 10.69 -10.51
C VAL A 558 20.78 12.07 -10.95
N THR A 559 20.57 13.23 -10.26
CA THR A 559 20.24 14.56 -10.89
C THR A 559 21.04 15.96 -10.64
N GLY A 560 22.16 16.40 -11.31
CA GLY A 560 22.95 17.70 -11.28
C GLY A 560 24.52 17.79 -11.50
N GLY A 561 25.32 18.51 -10.65
CA GLY A 561 26.84 18.55 -10.68
C GLY A 561 27.78 19.07 -9.53
N PHE A 562 29.09 19.55 -9.37
CA PHE A 562 30.33 20.40 -9.78
C PHE A 562 31.22 20.21 -11.05
N SER A 563 31.56 21.28 -11.81
CA SER A 563 32.93 21.46 -12.36
C SER A 563 33.78 22.76 -12.51
N GLN A 564 33.52 23.84 -13.25
CA GLN A 564 34.29 25.11 -13.23
C GLN A 564 33.51 26.44 -13.48
N GLY A 565 32.35 26.47 -14.15
CA GLY A 565 32.06 27.30 -15.36
C GLY A 565 31.09 28.52 -15.41
N PHE A 566 29.75 28.53 -15.24
CA PHE A 566 28.76 27.54 -14.77
C PHE A 566 27.77 26.97 -15.83
N LEU A 567 27.01 25.86 -15.60
CA LEU A 567 26.35 25.07 -16.69
C LEU A 567 25.11 24.09 -16.51
N ALA A 568 24.80 23.22 -17.49
CA ALA A 568 23.43 22.89 -17.93
C ALA A 568 22.83 21.45 -17.92
N THR A 569 23.43 20.42 -17.34
CA THR A 569 23.58 19.12 -18.00
C THR A 569 23.63 17.87 -17.09
N ALA A 570 23.18 16.72 -17.62
CA ALA A 570 22.06 15.95 -17.05
C ALA A 570 21.64 14.72 -17.98
N GLU A 571 21.48 13.47 -17.52
CA GLU A 571 21.63 12.26 -18.39
C GLU A 571 20.68 11.03 -17.75
N VAL A 572 20.31 9.73 -18.22
CA VAL A 572 19.67 8.35 -17.79
C VAL A 572 20.51 6.94 -17.71
N TYR A 573 20.25 5.88 -16.85
CA TYR A 573 20.98 4.54 -16.64
C TYR A 573 20.22 3.15 -16.61
N ASP A 574 20.83 1.97 -16.95
CA ASP A 574 20.27 0.56 -17.13
C ASP A 574 20.86 -0.69 -16.40
N PRO A 575 20.02 -1.68 -15.98
CA PRO A 575 21.04 -2.81 -14.41
C PRO A 575 21.28 -4.23 -14.88
N ALA A 576 20.77 -4.50 -16.06
CA ALA A 576 20.92 -5.72 -16.80
C ALA A 576 22.23 -5.57 -17.56
N THR A 577 22.39 -4.46 -18.29
CA THR A 577 23.66 -4.15 -18.96
C THR A 577 24.74 -3.74 -17.97
N GLY A 578 24.44 -2.93 -16.95
CA GLY A 578 25.50 -2.20 -16.27
C GLY A 578 26.18 -1.22 -17.22
N THR A 579 25.40 -0.58 -18.08
CA THR A 579 25.88 0.47 -18.96
C THR A 579 25.04 1.69 -18.78
N TRP A 580 25.70 2.82 -18.95
CA TRP A 580 25.10 4.12 -18.83
C TRP A 580 25.01 4.71 -20.28
N SER A 581 23.89 5.33 -20.69
CA SER A 581 23.60 5.82 -22.05
C SER A 581 22.68 7.03 -22.18
N LEU A 582 22.57 7.76 -23.34
CA LEU A 582 23.18 9.08 -23.69
C LEU A 582 22.05 9.92 -24.47
N THR A 583 21.43 11.04 -23.91
CA THR A 583 20.36 12.03 -24.42
C THR A 583 20.29 13.52 -23.76
N ALA A 584 19.15 14.28 -23.68
CA ALA A 584 18.93 15.74 -24.03
C ALA A 584 18.87 17.04 -23.11
N PRO A 585 19.44 18.27 -23.44
CA PRO A 585 19.29 19.49 -22.58
C PRO A 585 18.07 20.43 -22.58
N MET A 586 17.68 20.83 -21.36
CA MET A 586 17.15 22.15 -20.95
C MET A 586 17.96 23.39 -21.49
N ALA A 587 17.46 24.64 -21.49
CA ALA A 587 18.09 25.80 -22.20
C ALA A 587 18.73 26.96 -21.35
N THR A 588 20.07 27.08 -21.35
CA THR A 588 20.96 27.96 -20.51
C THR A 588 22.02 27.19 -19.66
N ARG A 589 21.90 27.04 -18.32
CA ARG A 589 22.84 26.46 -17.29
C ARG A 589 22.09 26.34 -15.91
N ARG A 590 21.91 25.36 -14.90
CA ARG A 590 21.24 25.51 -13.47
C ARG A 590 21.85 24.99 -12.14
N ALA A 591 21.56 25.59 -10.93
CA ALA A 591 22.13 25.37 -9.58
C ALA A 591 21.59 24.35 -8.51
N PHE A 592 22.31 24.21 -7.37
CA PHE A 592 22.28 23.28 -6.17
C PHE A 592 20.83 22.70 -5.83
N HIS A 593 20.38 21.40 -5.66
CA HIS A 593 19.08 20.87 -6.29
C HIS A 593 17.92 19.78 -5.83
N THR A 594 16.59 19.95 -6.10
CA THR A 594 15.37 19.12 -5.77
C THR A 594 14.70 18.39 -6.98
N ALA A 595 14.15 17.16 -6.79
CA ALA A 595 13.26 16.32 -7.65
C ALA A 595 12.73 15.01 -6.90
N THR A 596 11.52 14.43 -7.19
CA THR A 596 10.64 13.46 -6.39
C THR A 596 9.96 12.09 -6.88
N LEU A 597 10.03 11.45 -8.09
CA LEU A 597 9.05 10.44 -8.67
C LEU A 597 7.55 10.72 -8.54
N LEU A 598 6.74 10.65 -9.62
CA LEU A 598 5.33 10.25 -9.44
C LEU A 598 4.69 9.27 -10.46
N PRO A 599 3.52 8.70 -10.10
CA PRO A 599 2.50 7.18 -11.17
C PRO A 599 2.03 7.39 -12.62
N ASP A 600 2.41 8.46 -13.34
CA ASP A 600 2.06 8.66 -14.78
C ASP A 600 3.26 8.83 -15.73
N GLY A 601 4.49 8.70 -15.20
CA GLY A 601 5.72 8.66 -16.02
C GLY A 601 6.82 9.67 -15.66
N LYS A 602 6.71 10.47 -14.58
CA LYS A 602 7.13 11.89 -14.63
C LYS A 602 8.01 12.37 -13.39
N VAL A 603 8.87 13.46 -13.48
CA VAL A 603 9.97 13.92 -12.48
C VAL A 603 10.60 15.41 -12.36
N LEU A 604 9.92 16.51 -12.00
CA LEU A 604 10.43 17.91 -11.82
C LEU A 604 11.71 18.25 -11.07
N VAL A 605 12.36 19.26 -11.66
CA VAL A 605 13.44 20.12 -11.15
C VAL A 605 13.18 21.65 -11.15
N ALA A 606 13.24 22.28 -9.97
CA ALA A 606 12.88 23.67 -9.67
C ALA A 606 13.68 24.18 -8.47
N GLY A 607 14.50 25.23 -8.64
CA GLY A 607 15.37 25.74 -7.59
C GLY A 607 16.72 26.34 -8.07
N GLY A 608 17.80 26.27 -7.28
CA GLY A 608 19.26 26.18 -7.57
C GLY A 608 20.11 27.38 -7.94
N ASP A 609 20.76 28.12 -7.00
CA ASP A 609 21.21 29.57 -7.01
C ASP A 609 21.71 30.22 -8.30
N ASP A 610 21.58 31.55 -8.49
CA ASP A 610 22.18 32.45 -9.52
C ASP A 610 23.68 32.86 -9.33
N ASN A 611 24.19 33.13 -8.11
CA ASN A 611 25.26 34.11 -7.79
C ASN A 611 24.89 35.50 -8.33
N GLU A 612 24.51 35.59 -9.61
CA GLU A 612 23.40 36.37 -10.12
C GLU A 612 22.05 36.05 -9.44
N VAL A 613 21.92 36.31 -8.13
CA VAL A 613 20.63 36.41 -7.40
C VAL A 613 19.88 35.07 -7.18
N PRO A 614 19.43 34.74 -5.94
CA PRO A 614 18.32 33.81 -5.78
C PRO A 614 17.09 34.38 -6.53
N ARG A 615 16.48 33.69 -7.50
CA ARG A 615 15.41 34.23 -8.42
C ARG A 615 14.00 33.52 -8.39
N THR A 616 13.29 33.26 -9.52
CA THR A 616 12.00 32.48 -9.77
C THR A 616 11.88 31.19 -10.74
N THR A 617 12.17 29.87 -10.45
CA THR A 617 12.40 28.75 -11.48
C THR A 617 11.87 27.30 -11.44
N SER A 618 11.48 26.78 -12.61
CA SER A 618 11.70 25.37 -12.98
C SER A 618 11.73 25.10 -14.49
N GLN A 619 11.93 23.83 -14.91
CA GLN A 619 11.72 23.34 -16.34
C GLN A 619 9.24 21.18 -17.11
N LEU A 620 9.14 20.33 -18.17
CA LEU A 620 8.51 18.98 -18.06
C LEU A 620 9.64 18.00 -18.53
N TYR A 621 9.60 16.66 -18.45
CA TYR A 621 10.45 15.83 -19.35
C TYR A 621 9.54 15.14 -20.32
N ASP A 622 9.96 14.00 -20.80
CA ASP A 622 9.18 12.84 -21.15
C ASP A 622 10.20 11.74 -21.36
N PRO A 623 10.34 10.75 -20.48
CA PRO A 623 11.31 9.71 -20.67
C PRO A 623 10.91 8.72 -21.75
N ALA A 624 9.62 8.63 -22.06
CA ALA A 624 9.18 7.94 -23.26
C ALA A 624 9.70 8.64 -24.52
N THR A 625 10.20 9.90 -24.47
CA THR A 625 10.73 10.62 -25.65
C THR A 625 12.10 11.34 -25.58
N GLY A 626 12.62 11.80 -24.43
CA GLY A 626 13.89 12.55 -24.32
C GLY A 626 13.83 14.09 -24.17
N THR A 627 12.86 14.74 -23.50
CA THR A 627 12.63 16.23 -23.61
C THR A 627 12.61 17.10 -22.30
N TRP A 628 12.54 18.46 -22.35
CA TRP A 628 12.17 19.50 -21.31
C TRP A 628 11.70 20.86 -21.96
N SER A 629 10.79 21.74 -21.42
CA SER A 629 10.54 23.17 -21.93
C SER A 629 9.95 24.32 -21.04
N ALA A 630 8.81 25.03 -21.29
CA ALA A 630 8.25 26.17 -20.44
C ALA A 630 6.72 26.51 -20.60
N PRO A 631 5.78 26.29 -19.62
CA PRO A 631 4.98 27.32 -18.88
C PRO A 631 5.64 28.47 -18.08
N SER A 632 5.17 28.76 -16.86
CA SER A 632 5.31 30.07 -16.20
C SER A 632 6.24 30.12 -14.98
N THR A 633 6.53 31.32 -14.46
CA THR A 633 7.59 31.60 -13.49
C THR A 633 7.10 31.88 -12.08
N MET A 634 7.71 31.25 -11.08
CA MET A 634 7.30 31.34 -9.67
C MET A 634 7.42 32.77 -9.03
N VAL A 635 6.95 33.06 -7.80
CA VAL A 635 6.84 34.47 -7.28
C VAL A 635 8.04 35.34 -6.74
N ALA A 636 9.02 34.92 -5.90
CA ALA A 636 10.28 35.69 -5.70
C ALA A 636 11.57 34.87 -5.33
N ALA A 637 12.74 35.50 -5.31
CA ALA A 637 14.05 34.97 -4.89
C ALA A 637 14.18 33.77 -3.89
N PHE A 638 14.49 32.54 -4.32
CA PHE A 638 14.46 31.29 -3.49
C PHE A 638 15.90 30.69 -3.23
N ILE A 639 16.17 29.79 -2.26
CA ILE A 639 17.45 29.11 -1.95
C ILE A 639 17.24 27.61 -1.53
N GLY A 640 18.23 26.70 -1.62
CA GLY A 640 18.55 25.50 -0.79
C GLY A 640 17.78 24.16 -0.62
N HIS A 641 16.75 23.79 -1.32
CA HIS A 641 15.54 23.24 -0.67
C HIS A 641 14.97 21.80 -0.94
N THR A 642 13.64 21.46 -0.94
CA THR A 642 13.12 20.03 -0.89
C THR A 642 11.71 19.69 -1.39
N ALA A 643 11.35 18.43 -1.67
CA ALA A 643 10.08 18.00 -2.31
C ALA A 643 9.72 16.49 -2.13
N THR A 644 8.44 16.05 -2.16
CA THR A 644 8.00 14.77 -1.49
C THR A 644 6.61 14.21 -2.01
N LEU A 645 6.01 13.09 -1.51
CA LEU A 645 4.66 12.52 -1.91
C LEU A 645 3.35 13.13 -1.25
N LEU A 646 2.47 13.89 -1.97
CA LEU A 646 0.99 14.09 -1.72
C LEU A 646 0.26 13.06 -2.65
N PRO A 647 0.05 11.78 -2.24
CA PRO A 647 -0.54 10.70 -3.06
C PRO A 647 -1.78 10.90 -3.93
N ASP A 648 -2.65 11.92 -3.79
CA ASP A 648 -3.61 12.20 -4.88
C ASP A 648 -2.97 12.88 -6.12
N GLY A 649 -1.67 13.16 -6.06
CA GLY A 649 -0.80 13.40 -7.21
C GLY A 649 0.04 14.67 -7.10
N ARG A 650 -0.14 15.44 -6.03
CA ARG A 650 0.54 16.71 -5.83
C ARG A 650 1.80 16.62 -4.95
N VAL A 651 2.53 17.74 -4.85
CA VAL A 651 3.96 17.84 -4.57
C VAL A 651 4.47 19.25 -4.07
N LEU A 652 4.85 19.44 -2.75
CA LEU A 652 5.10 20.66 -1.85
C LEU A 652 6.47 21.34 -1.52
N VAL A 653 6.45 22.65 -1.15
CA VAL A 653 7.56 23.61 -1.01
C VAL A 653 7.53 24.59 0.22
N VAL A 654 8.64 24.96 0.95
CA VAL A 654 8.46 25.50 2.35
C VAL A 654 9.39 26.63 2.98
N GLY A 655 8.97 27.46 4.00
CA GLY A 655 9.15 28.98 4.12
C GLY A 655 9.80 30.08 5.22
N GLU A 656 10.75 31.03 4.86
CA GLU A 656 11.16 32.52 5.10
C GLU A 656 11.10 33.61 3.90
N PRO A 657 10.20 34.63 3.57
CA PRO A 657 8.88 35.15 3.97
C PRO A 657 7.67 34.94 2.97
N THR A 658 7.65 33.91 2.09
CA THR A 658 6.58 33.44 1.12
C THR A 658 6.34 31.78 0.95
N ALA A 659 5.29 30.87 0.78
CA ALA A 659 5.34 29.36 0.35
C ALA A 659 4.52 28.84 -0.95
N GLU A 660 4.92 27.86 -1.84
CA GLU A 660 4.32 27.47 -3.22
C GLU A 660 3.97 25.95 -3.44
N LEU A 661 3.36 25.53 -4.57
CA LEU A 661 2.45 24.38 -4.59
C LEU A 661 2.10 23.76 -5.97
N TYR A 662 2.49 22.54 -6.31
CA TYR A 662 2.28 21.93 -7.63
C TYR A 662 1.07 21.00 -7.99
N ASP A 663 0.25 21.38 -8.98
CA ASP A 663 -0.85 20.58 -9.55
C ASP A 663 -0.66 19.79 -10.90
N PRO A 664 -0.81 18.44 -10.90
CA PRO A 664 -0.93 17.57 -12.08
C PRO A 664 -1.84 18.05 -13.17
N ALA A 665 -3.01 18.53 -12.79
CA ALA A 665 -4.04 18.82 -13.76
C ALA A 665 -3.77 20.12 -14.54
N THR A 666 -2.91 21.02 -14.03
CA THR A 666 -2.94 22.41 -14.49
C THR A 666 -1.62 23.05 -14.81
N ASP A 667 -0.51 22.72 -14.13
CA ASP A 667 0.74 23.46 -14.32
C ASP A 667 0.57 24.99 -13.97
N THR A 668 -0.21 25.35 -12.90
CA THR A 668 -0.59 26.77 -12.50
C THR A 668 -0.85 27.12 -11.00
N TRP A 669 -0.59 28.39 -10.61
CA TRP A 669 -0.75 29.12 -9.30
C TRP A 669 -1.78 28.73 -8.20
N SER A 670 -1.38 28.81 -6.89
CA SER A 670 -1.95 29.69 -5.80
C SER A 670 -1.33 29.53 -4.36
N GLN A 671 -1.55 30.47 -3.41
CA GLN A 671 -0.82 30.66 -2.10
C GLN A 671 -1.25 29.91 -0.81
N THR A 672 -0.34 29.82 0.19
CA THR A 672 -0.59 29.45 1.61
C THR A 672 -1.27 30.49 2.49
N GLY A 673 -1.80 30.03 3.63
CA GLY A 673 -1.80 30.81 4.86
C GLY A 673 -0.38 31.02 5.43
N ALA A 674 -0.11 32.14 6.08
CA ALA A 674 1.24 32.49 6.51
C ALA A 674 1.71 31.76 7.78
N LEU A 675 2.94 31.28 7.69
CA LEU A 675 3.64 30.46 8.65
C LEU A 675 4.01 31.27 9.91
N ALA A 676 3.88 30.73 11.12
CA ALA A 676 3.95 31.55 12.33
C ALA A 676 5.33 32.18 12.70
N THR A 677 6.49 31.82 12.11
CA THR A 677 7.81 32.38 12.52
C THR A 677 8.93 32.39 11.43
N PRO A 678 8.84 33.03 10.24
CA PRO A 678 10.32 32.93 8.60
C PRO A 678 11.83 32.47 8.76
N ARG A 679 12.27 31.20 8.47
CA ARG A 679 13.68 30.57 8.61
C ARG A 679 14.83 30.36 7.53
N ILE A 680 16.04 30.03 8.07
CA ILE A 680 17.30 29.24 7.77
C ILE A 680 17.19 27.62 7.65
N SER A 681 17.96 26.68 6.98
CA SER A 681 17.73 25.21 6.46
C SER A 681 16.80 24.01 7.03
N HIS A 682 16.71 22.70 6.49
CA HIS A 682 15.93 21.46 7.06
C HIS A 682 15.95 19.93 6.61
N THR A 683 14.93 19.06 6.99
CA THR A 683 14.41 17.71 6.47
C THR A 683 12.91 17.52 6.45
N ALA A 684 12.40 16.68 5.55
CA ALA A 684 11.12 15.99 5.56
C ALA A 684 11.28 14.51 5.29
N THR A 685 10.26 13.80 5.73
CA THR A 685 10.21 12.36 5.95
C THR A 685 8.84 12.12 6.57
N LEU A 686 7.88 11.51 5.87
CA LEU A 686 6.44 11.69 6.17
C LEU A 686 5.47 10.51 6.25
N LEU A 687 4.23 10.90 6.60
CA LEU A 687 3.15 10.13 7.19
C LEU A 687 2.75 8.91 6.33
N PRO A 688 2.32 7.75 6.87
CA PRO A 688 0.53 7.63 7.49
C PRO A 688 -0.42 8.76 7.16
N GLU A 689 -1.56 8.84 7.81
CA GLU A 689 -2.85 9.36 7.35
C GLU A 689 -2.95 10.85 6.83
N GLY A 690 -1.91 11.40 6.18
CA GLY A 690 -2.06 12.43 5.13
C GLY A 690 -1.66 13.87 5.50
N LYS A 691 -0.56 14.10 6.22
CA LYS A 691 -0.22 15.43 6.79
C LYS A 691 1.29 15.78 6.91
N VAL A 692 1.65 16.89 7.60
CA VAL A 692 3.04 17.44 7.72
C VAL A 692 3.52 17.93 9.08
N LEU A 693 4.74 17.52 9.47
CA LEU A 693 5.58 18.21 10.47
C LEU A 693 6.90 18.64 9.83
N ILE A 694 7.02 19.94 9.53
CA ILE A 694 8.32 20.61 9.58
C ILE A 694 8.81 20.50 10.98
N ALA A 695 10.00 19.93 11.11
CA ALA A 695 10.81 20.18 12.25
C ALA A 695 12.01 21.02 11.78
N GLY A 696 11.99 22.30 12.19
CA GLY A 696 13.05 23.31 12.33
C GLY A 696 13.86 23.95 11.18
N GLY A 697 14.69 24.99 11.49
CA GLY A 697 15.75 25.64 10.71
C GLY A 697 16.54 26.79 11.39
N LEU A 698 16.57 28.04 10.85
CA LEU A 698 17.38 29.21 11.30
C LEU A 698 16.94 30.64 10.76
N GLN A 699 15.85 31.34 11.09
CA GLN A 699 15.38 32.70 10.57
C GLN A 699 16.34 33.83 10.11
N PHE A 700 15.77 34.94 9.62
CA PHE A 700 16.45 36.24 9.64
C PHE A 700 15.91 37.16 10.71
N ILE A 701 16.79 37.44 11.67
CA ILE A 701 16.76 38.64 12.50
C ILE A 701 18.18 39.22 12.55
N ASN A 702 18.47 40.12 11.61
CA ASN A 702 19.63 41.02 11.67
C ASN A 702 21.03 40.36 11.62
N GLY A 703 21.16 39.20 10.95
CA GLY A 703 22.46 38.53 10.74
C GLY A 703 23.10 37.91 11.99
N VAL A 704 22.34 37.76 13.08
CA VAL A 704 22.75 37.10 14.33
C VAL A 704 21.65 36.15 14.77
N PRO A 705 21.93 34.97 15.33
CA PRO A 705 20.86 34.02 15.55
C PRO A 705 19.97 34.35 16.81
N ILE A 706 18.64 34.08 16.81
CA ILE A 706 17.60 34.39 17.87
C ILE A 706 16.52 33.27 18.06
N TYR A 707 16.20 32.87 19.31
CA TYR A 707 15.81 31.53 19.87
C TYR A 707 14.63 30.70 19.34
N LEU A 708 14.88 29.48 18.77
CA LEU A 708 13.83 28.45 18.67
C LEU A 708 14.23 27.02 19.08
N ALA A 709 14.08 26.85 20.38
CA ALA A 709 13.32 25.76 20.96
C ALA A 709 11.85 25.60 20.50
N SER A 710 11.50 25.73 19.21
CA SER A 710 10.09 25.60 18.81
C SER A 710 9.81 25.16 17.35
N ALA A 711 8.55 25.28 16.96
CA ALA A 711 7.68 24.16 16.73
C ALA A 711 6.56 24.34 15.61
N GLU A 712 6.21 23.49 14.55
CA GLU A 712 5.06 23.46 13.47
C GLU A 712 4.42 22.05 12.88
N VAL A 713 3.10 21.85 12.47
CA VAL A 713 2.18 20.57 12.21
C VAL A 713 0.76 20.65 11.43
N TYR A 714 0.36 19.82 10.41
CA TYR A 714 -0.66 20.14 9.31
C TYR A 714 -2.15 19.70 9.33
N ASP A 715 -2.94 20.25 8.37
CA ASP A 715 -4.11 19.61 7.67
C ASP A 715 -4.35 19.99 6.15
N PRO A 716 -4.29 19.06 5.15
CA PRO A 716 -4.20 19.31 3.68
C PRO A 716 -5.39 20.04 3.09
N GLY A 717 -6.56 19.41 3.22
CA GLY A 717 -7.81 19.86 2.63
C GLY A 717 -8.20 21.29 3.01
N PRO A 718 -7.98 21.78 4.25
CA PRO A 718 -8.42 23.11 4.65
C PRO A 718 -7.49 24.27 4.28
N GLY A 719 -6.40 24.48 5.03
CA GLY A 719 -5.73 25.80 5.03
C GLY A 719 -4.62 26.10 6.05
N THR A 720 -4.29 25.22 7.02
CA THR A 720 -4.26 25.67 8.43
C THR A 720 -3.06 25.37 9.37
N TRP A 721 -2.35 26.45 9.75
CA TRP A 721 -1.37 26.53 10.84
C TRP A 721 -2.03 26.26 12.21
N THR A 722 -1.46 25.41 13.08
CA THR A 722 -2.15 24.63 14.17
C THR A 722 -1.26 24.27 15.43
N PRO A 723 -0.70 25.22 16.20
CA PRO A 723 0.30 25.00 17.26
C PRO A 723 0.34 23.75 18.23
N THR A 724 1.32 22.82 18.10
CA THR A 724 1.86 21.86 19.15
C THR A 724 3.12 22.35 19.94
N GLU A 725 3.77 21.50 20.77
CA GLU A 725 4.65 21.89 21.91
C GLU A 725 6.11 22.39 21.63
N SER A 726 7.11 22.04 22.46
CA SER A 726 8.53 22.44 22.40
C SER A 726 9.44 21.30 22.89
N MET A 727 10.62 21.11 22.28
CA MET A 727 11.53 19.96 22.51
C MET A 727 12.69 20.43 23.38
N PHE A 728 13.54 19.49 23.75
CA PHE A 728 14.43 19.62 24.86
C PHE A 728 15.87 20.12 24.55
N THR A 729 16.25 20.55 23.31
CA THR A 729 17.57 21.20 22.99
C THR A 729 17.59 21.93 21.61
N ALA A 730 18.23 23.08 21.31
CA ALA A 730 17.82 24.00 20.18
C ALA A 730 18.78 24.06 18.90
N ARG A 731 18.45 24.34 17.58
CA ARG A 731 19.07 23.62 16.36
C ARG A 731 19.03 24.33 14.82
N ASP A 732 19.79 24.37 13.60
CA ASP A 732 21.17 24.13 12.75
C ASP A 732 21.59 22.87 11.88
N LEU A 733 22.47 21.87 12.19
CA LEU A 733 22.78 20.68 11.30
C LEU A 733 22.60 19.24 11.90
N HIS A 734 21.38 18.72 12.00
CA HIS A 734 20.94 17.39 12.52
C HIS A 734 20.19 16.60 11.40
N VAL A 735 19.65 15.34 11.47
CA VAL A 735 19.54 14.47 10.22
C VAL A 735 18.51 13.25 9.89
N ALA A 736 17.33 13.37 9.17
CA ALA A 736 16.00 12.57 9.12
C ALA A 736 15.81 11.04 8.87
N THR A 737 14.80 10.39 9.51
CA THR A 737 14.38 8.99 9.20
C THR A 737 13.11 8.35 9.79
N LEU A 738 12.05 8.15 9.04
CA LEU A 738 10.84 7.49 9.54
C LEU A 738 11.08 6.05 10.09
N LEU A 739 10.57 5.59 11.25
CA LEU A 739 10.58 4.16 11.70
C LEU A 739 9.21 3.44 11.87
N LEU A 740 9.18 2.12 11.60
CA LEU A 740 8.03 1.43 10.97
C LEU A 740 6.67 1.51 11.67
N ASP A 741 6.64 1.75 12.98
CA ASP A 741 5.50 1.57 13.88
C ASP A 741 4.66 2.84 14.11
N GLY A 742 4.94 3.84 13.28
CA GLY A 742 4.41 5.17 13.43
C GLY A 742 5.16 5.97 14.47
N ARG A 743 6.33 5.49 14.88
CA ARG A 743 7.28 6.22 15.71
C ARG A 743 8.70 6.09 15.14
N VAL A 744 9.63 6.84 15.70
CA VAL A 744 10.40 7.85 14.95
C VAL A 744 11.45 8.59 15.81
N LEU A 745 12.81 8.43 15.69
CA LEU A 745 13.98 9.32 16.08
C LEU A 745 14.32 10.57 15.23
N VAL A 746 14.50 11.77 15.80
CA VAL A 746 15.51 12.78 15.31
C VAL A 746 16.90 12.64 15.99
N ALA A 747 18.01 12.78 15.22
CA ALA A 747 19.45 12.61 15.51
C ALA A 747 20.37 13.72 14.88
N GLY A 748 21.67 13.88 15.20
CA GLY A 748 22.60 14.81 14.47
C GLY A 748 23.27 16.02 15.22
N GLY A 749 23.42 17.27 14.65
CA GLY A 749 23.87 18.49 15.42
C GLY A 749 24.08 20.00 15.03
N LEU A 750 23.94 20.92 16.04
CA LEU A 750 24.56 22.22 16.46
C LEU A 750 23.70 22.96 17.64
N ASN A 751 24.20 23.65 18.70
CA ASN A 751 23.96 24.99 19.31
C ASN A 751 25.06 25.53 20.35
N ASP A 752 26.24 26.12 19.96
CA ASP A 752 27.43 26.81 20.64
C ASP A 752 28.89 26.23 20.48
N SER A 753 29.19 25.44 19.45
CA SER A 753 30.43 24.70 19.07
C SER A 753 30.84 23.46 19.91
N ARG A 754 29.90 22.61 20.35
CA ARG A 754 30.02 21.38 21.19
C ARG A 754 29.07 20.22 20.80
N VAL A 755 29.61 19.10 20.41
CA VAL A 755 28.80 17.99 19.92
C VAL A 755 27.72 17.47 20.92
N HIS A 756 26.50 17.16 20.49
CA HIS A 756 25.46 16.40 21.22
C HIS A 756 25.11 15.06 20.56
N GLY A 757 24.72 14.10 21.39
CA GLY A 757 24.16 12.82 20.96
C GLY A 757 22.75 12.56 21.49
N ALA A 758 22.29 13.37 22.44
CA ALA A 758 20.96 13.29 23.07
C ALA A 758 19.83 13.14 22.06
N ALA A 759 18.96 12.15 22.20
CA ALA A 759 17.72 12.01 21.44
C ALA A 759 16.45 12.25 22.31
N GLU A 760 15.26 12.28 21.69
CA GLU A 760 13.92 12.54 22.28
C GLU A 760 12.89 11.41 21.95
N LEU A 761 11.51 11.56 22.00
CA LEU A 761 9.00 10.10 20.53
C LEU A 761 7.52 10.65 20.60
N TYR A 762 7.14 11.58 19.72
CA TYR A 762 5.82 12.22 19.73
C TYR A 762 4.74 11.18 19.31
N GLY A 763 3.57 11.57 18.81
CA GLY A 763 2.68 10.58 18.20
C GLY A 763 1.78 11.16 17.11
N PRO A 764 0.79 10.40 16.63
CA PRO A 764 -0.44 11.02 16.14
C PRO A 764 -1.15 11.85 17.23
N THR A 765 -0.60 11.81 18.45
CA THR A 765 -1.16 12.30 19.68
C THR A 765 -0.62 13.63 20.21
N GLY A 766 0.42 14.23 19.62
CA GLY A 766 0.75 15.66 19.84
C GLY A 766 1.89 16.14 20.79
N PRO A 767 2.52 15.35 21.70
CA PRO A 767 3.53 15.89 22.63
C PRO A 767 4.93 15.30 22.46
N TRP A 768 5.97 15.92 23.05
CA TRP A 768 7.37 15.40 23.01
C TRP A 768 7.73 14.64 24.28
N HIS A 769 8.70 13.73 24.18
CA HIS A 769 9.28 13.03 25.32
C HIS A 769 10.78 12.86 25.07
N ARG A 770 11.55 12.20 25.96
CA ARG A 770 13.01 12.03 25.77
C ARG A 770 13.41 10.61 25.37
N THR A 771 14.61 10.47 24.80
CA THR A 771 15.40 9.23 24.87
C THR A 771 16.77 9.49 25.46
N ASP A 772 17.53 8.41 25.59
CA ASP A 772 18.96 8.45 25.85
C ASP A 772 19.73 9.17 24.74
N SER A 773 21.05 9.25 24.90
CA SER A 773 21.96 9.95 23.97
C SER A 773 22.89 9.00 23.23
N MET A 774 23.18 9.32 21.97
CA MET A 774 24.37 8.85 21.30
C MET A 774 25.60 9.19 22.17
N SER A 775 26.39 8.20 22.58
CA SER A 775 27.63 8.38 23.35
C SER A 775 28.66 9.24 22.59
N SER A 776 28.60 9.16 21.27
CA SER A 776 29.31 9.94 20.29
C SER A 776 28.29 10.85 19.62
N SER A 777 28.39 12.11 19.94
CA SER A 777 27.58 13.19 19.42
C SER A 777 27.86 13.52 17.94
N ARG A 778 27.00 14.16 17.11
CA ARG A 778 27.26 14.15 15.62
C ARG A 778 26.60 15.18 14.67
N TYR A 779 27.23 16.27 14.15
CA TYR A 779 26.51 17.07 13.11
C TYR A 779 26.35 16.44 11.74
N ALA A 780 25.39 17.00 10.99
CA ALA A 780 24.75 16.75 9.69
C ALA A 780 24.52 15.31 9.22
N ALA A 781 24.99 14.32 9.96
CA ALA A 781 24.92 12.85 9.89
C ALA A 781 23.55 12.09 9.78
N PRO A 782 22.91 11.90 8.60
CA PRO A 782 21.57 11.30 8.39
C PRO A 782 21.21 10.13 9.27
N ALA A 783 19.98 9.71 9.12
CA ALA A 783 19.79 8.28 9.08
C ALA A 783 18.88 7.91 7.92
N THR A 784 18.57 6.64 7.74
CA THR A 784 17.34 6.17 7.11
C THR A 784 16.94 4.82 7.71
N LEU A 785 15.87 4.21 7.22
CA LEU A 785 15.06 3.20 7.88
C LEU A 785 15.34 1.76 7.44
N LEU A 786 15.40 0.89 8.42
CA LEU A 786 15.24 -0.54 8.30
C LEU A 786 13.77 -0.92 8.17
N PRO A 787 13.33 -1.54 7.07
CA PRO A 787 12.06 -2.28 7.03
C PRO A 787 11.92 -3.50 7.96
N ASN A 788 12.82 -3.77 8.92
CA ASN A 788 12.47 -4.58 10.10
C ASN A 788 12.25 -3.73 11.39
N GLY A 789 12.43 -2.39 11.36
CA GLY A 789 11.88 -1.51 12.41
C GLY A 789 12.48 -0.10 12.58
N LYS A 790 13.70 0.16 12.14
CA LYS A 790 14.70 0.79 13.04
C LYS A 790 15.68 1.76 12.30
N VAL A 791 16.49 2.60 12.97
CA VAL A 791 17.16 3.76 12.31
C VAL A 791 18.63 4.04 12.60
N MET A 792 19.34 4.51 11.57
CA MET A 792 20.78 4.37 11.38
C MET A 792 21.56 5.68 11.22
N VAL A 793 22.01 6.22 12.36
CA VAL A 793 22.76 7.47 12.42
C VAL A 793 24.26 7.23 12.38
N ALA A 794 24.77 6.49 11.40
CA ALA A 794 26.20 6.27 11.18
C ALA A 794 26.94 7.59 11.04
N GLY A 795 27.35 8.29 12.11
CA GLY A 795 27.13 9.76 12.05
C GLY A 795 28.08 10.74 12.76
N GLY A 796 28.43 11.88 12.17
CA GLY A 796 29.08 13.06 12.79
C GLY A 796 30.20 13.78 12.04
N TYR A 797 30.09 15.10 11.94
CA TYR A 797 31.14 16.06 12.31
C TYR A 797 31.21 15.99 13.85
N SER A 798 32.24 16.56 14.45
CA SER A 798 32.30 16.82 15.89
C SER A 798 33.04 18.14 16.14
N SER A 799 33.30 18.51 17.40
CA SER A 799 33.44 19.92 17.80
C SER A 799 34.84 20.35 18.18
N SER A 800 35.80 19.45 18.19
CA SER A 800 37.19 19.87 18.25
C SER A 800 37.63 20.45 16.89
N ILE A 801 38.82 21.04 16.88
CA ILE A 801 39.51 21.46 15.64
C ILE A 801 40.17 20.23 14.96
N PHE A 802 40.26 19.13 15.73
CA PHE A 802 40.59 17.74 15.38
C PHE A 802 39.58 16.87 16.16
N GLY A 803 38.47 16.51 15.52
CA GLY A 803 37.22 16.03 16.10
C GLY A 803 36.20 15.34 15.16
N TYR A 804 36.15 15.62 13.86
CA TYR A 804 35.03 15.17 13.00
C TYR A 804 35.04 13.65 12.83
N LEU A 805 33.90 12.98 12.85
CA LEU A 805 33.72 12.08 14.00
C LEU A 805 34.25 10.65 13.78
N ALA A 806 34.86 10.08 14.83
CA ALA A 806 35.48 8.76 14.91
C ALA A 806 34.47 7.62 14.89
N THR A 807 33.58 7.58 15.90
CA THR A 807 32.53 6.63 16.38
C THR A 807 31.05 6.93 16.05
N ALA A 808 30.31 6.07 15.34
CA ALA A 808 28.91 6.29 14.91
C ALA A 808 27.83 5.75 15.87
N GLU A 809 26.49 6.01 15.77
CA GLU A 809 25.40 5.55 16.72
C GLU A 809 23.90 5.33 16.29
N LEU A 810 23.09 4.58 17.10
CA LEU A 810 21.86 3.82 16.69
C LEU A 810 20.51 4.01 17.44
N TYR A 811 19.38 3.98 16.71
CA TYR A 811 18.05 4.13 17.31
C TYR A 811 16.99 3.05 17.07
N ASP A 812 16.18 2.75 18.10
CA ASP A 812 15.12 1.72 18.17
C ASP A 812 13.75 2.24 18.67
N PRO A 813 12.64 2.19 17.90
CA PRO A 813 11.32 2.46 18.46
C PRO A 813 10.95 1.51 19.60
N ALA A 814 11.38 0.26 19.55
CA ALA A 814 10.84 -0.81 20.38
C ALA A 814 11.29 -0.74 21.84
N SER A 815 12.56 -0.43 22.15
CA SER A 815 13.14 -0.72 23.48
C SER A 815 13.60 0.47 24.36
N GLY A 816 14.78 1.07 24.20
CA GLY A 816 15.24 2.10 25.17
C GLY A 816 16.63 2.79 25.03
N THR A 817 17.76 2.08 25.12
CA THR A 817 19.08 2.63 25.56
C THR A 817 20.28 2.28 24.66
N TRP A 818 21.18 3.23 24.30
CA TRP A 818 22.26 3.09 23.28
C TRP A 818 23.41 2.09 23.62
N ALA A 819 24.02 1.47 22.60
CA ALA A 819 24.99 0.34 22.70
C ALA A 819 25.87 0.00 21.43
N PRO A 820 27.22 0.15 21.48
CA PRO A 820 28.21 0.05 20.37
C PRO A 820 28.26 -1.13 19.37
N THR A 821 29.16 -0.97 18.39
CA THR A 821 29.48 -1.98 17.37
C THR A 821 30.86 -1.85 16.79
N GLY A 822 31.27 -2.67 15.82
CA GLY A 822 32.58 -2.55 15.14
C GLY A 822 32.82 -1.17 14.47
N THR A 823 34.02 -0.97 13.92
CA THR A 823 34.53 0.29 13.36
C THR A 823 34.58 0.32 11.85
N LEU A 824 34.49 1.53 11.33
CA LEU A 824 35.08 1.89 10.07
C LEU A 824 36.60 1.60 10.15
N ALA A 825 37.21 0.90 9.18
CA ALA A 825 38.67 0.69 9.19
C ALA A 825 39.53 1.97 9.09
N GLU A 826 38.88 3.10 8.86
CA GLU A 826 39.38 4.47 8.86
C GLU A 826 38.09 5.27 9.27
N PRO A 827 37.95 6.28 10.15
CA PRO A 827 36.62 6.84 10.55
C PRO A 827 36.11 8.02 9.64
N ARG A 828 34.83 8.45 9.43
CA ARG A 828 34.44 9.42 8.31
C ARG A 828 33.03 10.09 8.11
N SER A 829 32.90 11.43 7.88
CA SER A 829 31.77 12.45 7.64
C SER A 829 31.27 13.13 6.29
N GLN A 830 30.09 13.77 6.26
CA GLN A 830 29.31 14.42 5.13
C GLN A 830 28.99 13.73 3.77
N HIS A 831 28.33 12.59 3.51
CA HIS A 831 28.42 11.64 2.32
C HIS A 831 27.07 10.96 1.93
N THR A 832 26.96 9.60 1.90
CA THR A 832 25.79 8.73 2.04
C THR A 832 26.13 7.39 2.52
N ALA A 833 25.10 6.86 3.14
CA ALA A 833 24.54 5.62 2.69
C ALA A 833 23.31 5.63 1.75
N THR A 834 23.26 4.69 0.80
CA THR A 834 22.10 4.46 -0.07
C THR A 834 21.63 3.03 -0.03
N LEU A 835 20.35 2.72 0.17
CA LEU A 835 19.96 1.36 0.49
C LEU A 835 19.88 0.51 -0.73
N LEU A 836 20.52 -0.63 -0.68
CA LEU A 836 20.14 -1.87 -1.33
C LEU A 836 18.64 -2.21 -1.35
N ASN A 837 18.31 -3.36 -1.93
CA ASN A 837 16.96 -3.93 -2.01
C ASN A 837 16.86 -5.45 -1.66
N ASP A 838 17.95 -6.16 -1.34
CA ASP A 838 17.95 -7.45 -0.63
C ASP A 838 18.54 -7.40 0.79
N GLY A 839 19.06 -6.24 1.28
CA GLY A 839 19.55 -6.06 2.65
C GLY A 839 20.56 -4.96 3.07
N ARG A 840 21.18 -4.07 2.27
CA ARG A 840 22.44 -3.37 2.71
C ARG A 840 22.90 -1.98 2.15
N LEU A 841 22.68 -0.80 2.71
CA LEU A 841 23.19 0.50 2.18
C LEU A 841 24.72 0.74 2.03
N LEU A 842 25.21 0.53 0.82
CA LEU A 842 26.13 1.42 0.12
C LEU A 842 26.73 2.66 0.82
N VAL A 843 28.02 2.95 0.68
CA VAL A 843 28.86 4.06 1.22
C VAL A 843 29.07 5.19 0.23
N ALA A 844 30.15 5.99 0.31
CA ALA A 844 30.96 6.42 -0.84
C ALA A 844 30.84 7.83 -1.49
N GLY A 845 31.44 8.84 -0.86
CA GLY A 845 32.13 9.96 -1.54
C GLY A 845 32.14 11.30 -0.80
N GLY A 846 33.28 12.14 -0.77
CA GLY A 846 33.82 13.49 -0.15
C GLY A 846 34.93 13.74 0.96
N LEU A 847 35.17 15.04 1.27
CA LEU A 847 35.93 15.87 2.28
C LEU A 847 36.86 15.27 3.37
N ALA A 848 37.85 16.09 3.80
CA ALA A 848 38.75 16.12 5.01
C ALA A 848 40.13 16.80 4.78
N SER A 849 41.25 16.20 5.24
CA SER A 849 42.65 16.57 4.91
C SER A 849 43.05 16.22 3.48
N ASP A 850 43.22 14.93 3.19
CA ASP A 850 43.65 14.40 1.90
C ASP A 850 42.61 13.51 1.23
N ILE A 851 42.52 13.78 -0.04
CA ILE A 851 41.37 13.58 -0.88
C ILE A 851 41.77 12.28 -1.71
N LEU A 852 41.06 11.12 -1.64
CA LEU A 852 41.42 9.71 -1.20
C LEU A 852 41.32 8.29 -1.95
N ALA A 853 41.92 7.18 -1.39
CA ALA A 853 41.95 5.74 -1.87
C ALA A 853 40.92 4.58 -1.41
N THR A 854 41.21 3.68 -0.42
CA THR A 854 40.49 2.41 0.06
C THR A 854 39.00 2.49 0.55
N ALA A 855 38.24 1.39 0.85
CA ALA A 855 36.84 1.45 1.42
C ALA A 855 36.35 0.36 2.45
N GLU A 856 35.04 0.28 2.88
CA GLU A 856 34.19 -0.74 3.69
C GLU A 856 32.66 -0.77 3.36
N VAL A 857 31.87 -1.56 4.11
CA VAL A 857 30.41 -1.89 4.34
C VAL A 857 30.41 -3.15 5.23
N TYR A 858 29.34 -3.92 5.31
CA TYR A 858 28.58 -4.12 6.52
C TYR A 858 27.55 -5.18 6.22
N ASP A 859 27.33 -6.15 7.09
CA ASP A 859 26.31 -7.16 6.83
C ASP A 859 25.50 -7.52 8.09
N PRO A 860 24.23 -7.08 8.13
CA PRO A 860 22.89 -7.23 9.55
C PRO A 860 22.55 -8.58 10.13
N ALA A 861 23.48 -9.47 9.98
CA ALA A 861 23.30 -10.88 10.24
C ALA A 861 24.61 -11.41 10.82
N SER A 862 25.70 -10.95 10.23
CA SER A 862 27.02 -11.54 10.40
C SER A 862 27.93 -10.71 11.28
N ALA A 863 27.45 -9.57 11.78
CA ALA A 863 28.32 -8.59 12.36
C ALA A 863 29.48 -8.20 11.34
N SER A 864 29.30 -7.38 10.25
CA SER A 864 30.21 -7.30 9.06
C SER A 864 30.91 -6.05 8.25
N TRP A 865 31.82 -5.12 8.74
CA TRP A 865 33.04 -4.35 8.11
C TRP A 865 34.31 -5.02 7.37
N SER A 866 34.69 -4.81 6.06
CA SER A 866 36.02 -5.30 5.43
C SER A 866 36.71 -4.89 4.03
N GLY A 867 36.44 -5.44 2.77
CA GLY A 867 37.19 -5.19 1.44
C GLY A 867 36.50 -5.24 -0.03
N THR A 868 36.89 -4.39 -1.06
CA THR A 868 36.74 -4.42 -2.60
C THR A 868 37.42 -3.20 -3.37
N GLY A 869 37.20 -2.92 -4.70
CA GLY A 869 37.83 -1.90 -5.64
C GLY A 869 37.19 -0.48 -5.87
N SER A 870 37.74 0.40 -6.77
CA SER A 870 37.76 1.93 -6.73
C SER A 870 37.27 2.89 -7.90
N LEU A 871 37.08 4.21 -7.63
CA LEU A 871 36.97 5.32 -8.63
C LEU A 871 38.29 5.83 -9.24
N ARG A 872 38.18 6.66 -10.29
CA ARG A 872 39.33 7.19 -11.05
C ARG A 872 39.93 8.59 -10.81
N ARG A 873 39.33 9.59 -10.15
CA ARG A 873 39.93 10.96 -10.08
C ARG A 873 39.88 11.74 -8.72
N GLY A 874 38.92 12.65 -8.36
CA GLY A 874 38.61 13.08 -6.94
C GLY A 874 37.34 13.95 -6.49
N ARG A 875 36.10 13.56 -6.08
CA ARG A 875 34.85 14.47 -6.24
C ARG A 875 33.78 14.97 -5.17
N TRP A 876 33.80 16.07 -4.36
CA TRP A 876 32.98 16.30 -3.08
C TRP A 876 31.59 16.86 -3.17
N LEU A 877 30.64 16.18 -2.51
CA LEU A 877 29.31 16.59 -2.00
C LEU A 877 28.09 15.99 -2.76
N HIS A 878 28.26 15.20 -3.82
CA HIS A 878 27.39 14.30 -4.69
C HIS A 878 26.00 13.74 -4.25
N THR A 879 25.45 12.55 -4.68
CA THR A 879 24.08 11.87 -4.40
C THR A 879 23.45 10.81 -5.37
N ALA A 880 22.65 9.81 -4.91
CA ALA A 880 22.49 8.52 -5.62
C ALA A 880 21.22 7.64 -5.60
N THR A 881 20.74 7.27 -6.79
CA THR A 881 19.37 6.78 -7.07
C THR A 881 19.15 5.31 -7.44
N LEU A 882 18.50 4.51 -6.62
CA LEU A 882 18.26 3.09 -6.91
C LEU A 882 17.59 2.68 -8.23
N LEU A 883 18.22 1.68 -8.84
CA LEU A 883 17.89 0.99 -10.10
C LEU A 883 17.04 -0.27 -9.92
N PRO A 884 15.79 -0.38 -10.40
CA PRO A 884 14.97 -1.60 -10.28
C PRO A 884 15.62 -3.01 -10.54
N ASP A 885 16.77 -3.14 -11.20
CA ASP A 885 17.41 -4.28 -11.90
C ASP A 885 18.50 -4.90 -10.96
N GLY A 886 19.02 -4.09 -10.01
CA GLY A 886 20.25 -4.40 -9.26
C GLY A 886 21.61 -3.75 -9.59
N LYS A 887 21.82 -2.44 -9.80
CA LYS A 887 23.15 -1.87 -10.19
C LYS A 887 23.33 -0.37 -9.87
N VAL A 888 24.50 0.28 -10.09
CA VAL A 888 24.76 1.68 -9.64
C VAL A 888 25.57 2.56 -10.54
N LEU A 889 25.22 3.82 -10.61
CA LEU A 889 25.86 4.96 -11.28
C LEU A 889 25.92 6.05 -10.16
N VAL A 890 27.04 6.48 -9.57
CA VAL A 890 28.03 7.51 -9.97
C VAL A 890 27.25 8.84 -10.20
N THR A 891 27.87 10.02 -10.14
CA THR A 891 27.23 11.25 -9.63
C THR A 891 28.27 12.18 -9.00
N GLY A 892 29.51 12.27 -9.51
CA GLY A 892 30.27 13.52 -9.45
C GLY A 892 30.76 14.17 -8.12
N GLY A 893 31.28 15.41 -8.19
CA GLY A 893 31.76 16.27 -7.09
C GLY A 893 32.28 17.69 -7.26
N GLY A 894 33.01 18.16 -6.21
CA GLY A 894 34.00 19.26 -6.12
C GLY A 894 35.44 18.86 -5.77
N GLY A 895 36.42 19.79 -5.76
CA GLY A 895 37.81 19.37 -6.04
C GLY A 895 39.09 20.18 -5.99
N ASP A 896 40.23 19.46 -6.04
CA ASP A 896 41.64 19.90 -6.25
C ASP A 896 41.74 20.81 -7.47
N ASN A 897 41.33 20.28 -8.63
CA ASN A 897 41.44 20.94 -9.93
C ASN A 897 40.27 21.90 -10.12
N GLY A 898 39.50 22.12 -9.06
CA GLY A 898 38.09 21.93 -9.17
C GLY A 898 37.64 20.47 -9.40
N THR A 899 36.43 20.11 -8.96
CA THR A 899 35.21 20.43 -9.71
C THR A 899 35.41 19.82 -11.18
N LEU A 900 34.74 18.73 -11.67
CA LEU A 900 35.06 18.01 -12.98
C LEU A 900 33.94 17.55 -13.97
N ALA A 901 34.39 17.24 -15.19
CA ALA A 901 33.99 16.16 -16.14
C ALA A 901 34.20 14.66 -15.71
N SER A 902 34.18 13.64 -16.61
CA SER A 902 34.49 12.15 -16.49
C SER A 902 33.77 11.22 -15.45
N ALA A 903 33.41 9.93 -15.72
CA ALA A 903 33.15 8.84 -14.70
C ALA A 903 33.29 7.30 -14.97
N GLU A 904 32.62 6.46 -14.14
CA GLU A 904 32.36 4.99 -14.14
C GLU A 904 30.98 4.62 -13.48
N LEU A 905 30.75 3.34 -13.17
CA LEU A 905 29.46 2.69 -12.87
C LEU A 905 29.74 1.50 -11.94
N TYR A 906 28.72 0.75 -11.53
CA TYR A 906 28.89 -0.43 -10.70
C TYR A 906 27.82 -1.53 -10.90
N ASP A 907 28.15 -2.78 -10.55
CA ASP A 907 27.39 -4.05 -10.70
C ASP A 907 27.63 -5.03 -9.52
N PRO A 908 26.66 -5.32 -8.62
CA PRO A 908 26.80 -5.80 -7.23
C PRO A 908 27.71 -6.99 -6.94
N ALA A 909 27.94 -7.82 -7.94
CA ALA A 909 28.48 -9.17 -7.81
C ALA A 909 29.89 -9.40 -8.42
N THR A 910 30.53 -8.40 -9.07
CA THR A 910 31.79 -8.47 -9.87
C THR A 910 33.14 -7.94 -9.31
N GLY A 911 33.16 -6.96 -8.39
CA GLY A 911 34.33 -6.24 -7.83
C GLY A 911 34.78 -4.86 -8.41
N THR A 912 34.22 -4.37 -9.54
CA THR A 912 35.03 -3.57 -10.53
C THR A 912 34.42 -2.37 -11.35
N TRP A 913 34.60 -1.08 -11.00
CA TRP A 913 34.20 0.13 -11.79
C TRP A 913 34.81 0.25 -13.26
N SER A 914 34.10 0.61 -14.37
CA SER A 914 34.50 0.50 -15.85
C SER A 914 34.29 1.70 -16.92
N PRO A 915 33.48 1.77 -18.06
CA PRO A 915 33.36 3.01 -18.94
C PRO A 915 31.99 3.46 -19.59
N THR A 916 31.83 4.77 -19.99
CA THR A 916 30.72 5.55 -20.73
C THR A 916 31.11 7.07 -20.88
N ALA A 917 30.38 7.93 -21.66
CA ALA A 917 30.86 9.20 -22.27
C ALA A 917 30.00 10.52 -22.11
N PRO A 918 30.63 11.76 -22.01
CA PRO A 918 30.25 13.14 -21.48
C PRO A 918 28.85 13.85 -21.51
N MET A 919 28.51 14.44 -20.35
CA MET A 919 27.48 15.48 -20.07
C MET A 919 27.80 16.66 -20.93
N ALA A 920 26.81 17.36 -21.49
CA ALA A 920 27.16 18.43 -22.43
C ALA A 920 27.80 19.66 -21.73
N THR A 921 28.07 19.57 -20.43
CA THR A 921 28.78 20.49 -19.53
C THR A 921 28.75 19.84 -18.09
N ARG A 922 29.46 20.26 -17.02
CA ARG A 922 29.65 19.51 -15.74
C ARG A 922 29.36 20.25 -14.39
N ARG A 923 28.38 19.92 -13.49
CA ARG A 923 27.54 20.92 -12.68
C ARG A 923 27.93 21.52 -11.28
N SER A 924 27.17 21.44 -10.10
CA SER A 924 27.10 21.85 -8.57
C SER A 924 25.68 21.55 -7.92
N GLU A 925 25.51 20.64 -6.99
CA GLU A 925 25.06 20.99 -5.62
C GLU A 925 23.62 20.46 -5.29
N HIS A 926 23.22 19.33 -5.88
CA HIS A 926 22.08 19.14 -6.78
C HIS A 926 20.79 18.34 -6.31
N THR A 927 20.06 17.49 -7.13
CA THR A 927 19.03 16.42 -6.74
C THR A 927 19.21 15.03 -7.35
N ALA A 928 18.48 13.96 -7.02
CA ALA A 928 18.47 12.73 -7.80
C ALA A 928 17.08 12.06 -7.69
N THR A 929 16.51 11.50 -8.76
CA THR A 929 15.06 11.17 -8.75
C THR A 929 14.35 10.32 -9.87
N LEU A 930 13.95 9.06 -9.75
CA LEU A 930 13.17 8.33 -10.80
C LEU A 930 11.71 8.72 -11.11
N LEU A 931 11.19 8.21 -12.27
CA LEU A 931 9.83 8.30 -12.92
C LEU A 931 9.12 6.91 -13.01
N PRO A 932 8.01 6.68 -13.74
CA PRO A 932 7.58 5.32 -14.12
C PRO A 932 8.18 4.57 -15.32
N ASP A 933 9.06 5.10 -16.18
CA ASP A 933 9.53 4.40 -17.40
C ASP A 933 11.04 4.03 -17.51
N GLY A 934 11.91 4.54 -16.61
CA GLY A 934 13.32 4.18 -16.52
C GLY A 934 14.41 5.22 -16.18
N LYS A 935 14.17 6.53 -16.06
CA LYS A 935 15.10 7.43 -16.76
C LYS A 935 15.78 8.68 -16.09
N VAL A 936 17.10 8.67 -15.75
CA VAL A 936 18.05 9.76 -15.26
C VAL A 936 17.78 11.13 -15.93
N LEU A 937 17.79 12.15 -15.08
CA LEU A 937 17.78 13.59 -15.25
C LEU A 937 18.99 14.04 -14.45
N VAL A 938 19.81 15.01 -14.85
CA VAL A 938 20.86 15.54 -13.93
C VAL A 938 20.89 17.07 -13.67
N ALA A 939 19.89 17.59 -12.93
CA ALA A 939 19.28 18.90 -13.13
C ALA A 939 19.59 20.11 -12.23
N GLY A 940 20.77 20.16 -11.63
CA GLY A 940 21.19 21.27 -10.79
C GLY A 940 22.67 21.34 -10.61
N GLY A 941 23.14 22.45 -10.12
CA GLY A 941 24.45 22.98 -10.52
C GLY A 941 25.00 24.32 -9.99
N HIS A 942 25.65 24.49 -8.83
CA HIS A 942 26.83 25.36 -8.83
C HIS A 942 27.77 24.92 -10.00
N ASP A 943 28.96 25.46 -10.23
CA ASP A 943 29.89 24.88 -11.22
C ASP A 943 31.30 25.41 -11.01
N GLY A 944 31.52 26.66 -10.59
CA GLY A 944 32.80 27.16 -10.07
C GLY A 944 32.99 28.69 -10.18
N THR A 945 32.51 29.29 -11.28
CA THR A 945 32.32 30.76 -11.55
C THR A 945 31.02 31.52 -11.04
N VAL A 946 29.83 31.51 -11.70
CA VAL A 946 28.53 32.03 -11.16
C VAL A 946 27.38 31.03 -11.14
N ASN A 947 26.57 30.87 -10.08
CA ASN A 947 25.38 29.99 -10.04
C ASN A 947 24.36 30.22 -11.22
N ILE A 948 23.34 29.37 -11.45
CA ILE A 948 22.66 29.23 -12.78
C ILE A 948 21.17 28.70 -12.86
N ALA A 949 20.48 28.74 -14.03
CA ALA A 949 19.18 28.09 -14.53
C ALA A 949 19.01 27.03 -15.82
N THR A 950 19.31 25.65 -15.85
CA THR A 950 18.97 24.38 -16.69
C THR A 950 19.40 22.90 -16.23
N ALA A 951 19.30 21.81 -17.08
CA ALA A 951 19.50 20.31 -17.04
C ALA A 951 19.33 19.50 -18.39
N GLU A 952 19.00 18.20 -18.34
CA GLU A 952 19.15 17.15 -19.37
C GLU A 952 18.86 15.75 -18.74
N LEU A 953 18.90 14.69 -19.52
CA LEU A 953 18.51 13.30 -19.26
C LEU A 953 19.12 12.44 -20.37
N TYR A 954 19.31 11.14 -20.24
CA TYR A 954 19.97 10.17 -21.14
C TYR A 954 18.97 9.11 -21.72
N ASP A 955 19.29 7.83 -21.90
CA ASP A 955 18.32 6.70 -21.88
C ASP A 955 18.98 5.46 -21.23
N PRO A 956 18.37 4.49 -20.56
CA PRO A 956 19.14 3.55 -19.73
C PRO A 956 20.31 2.86 -20.45
N ALA A 957 20.07 2.39 -21.68
CA ALA A 957 20.66 1.16 -22.20
C ALA A 957 21.49 1.28 -23.53
N THR A 958 21.87 2.50 -23.96
CA THR A 958 22.17 3.01 -25.36
C THR A 958 23.38 4.01 -25.69
N GLY A 959 23.23 5.31 -26.17
CA GLY A 959 24.25 5.99 -27.06
C GLY A 959 24.55 7.53 -27.38
N THR A 960 23.79 8.66 -27.16
CA THR A 960 24.27 10.10 -27.39
C THR A 960 23.67 11.30 -26.53
N TRP A 961 24.36 12.00 -25.56
CA TRP A 961 23.80 13.20 -24.82
C TRP A 961 23.32 14.27 -25.88
N SER A 962 22.08 14.78 -25.76
CA SER A 962 21.20 15.26 -26.88
C SER A 962 20.65 16.73 -26.78
N ALA A 963 19.33 17.10 -26.83
CA ALA A 963 18.76 18.51 -26.66
C ALA A 963 17.22 18.77 -26.58
N THR A 964 16.81 19.91 -25.96
CA THR A 964 15.42 20.39 -25.68
C THR A 964 15.37 21.84 -25.00
N GLY A 965 14.66 22.18 -23.87
CA GLY A 965 14.58 23.59 -23.32
C GLY A 965 13.90 23.95 -21.93
N SER A 966 13.83 25.29 -21.63
CA SER A 966 13.32 26.34 -20.60
C SER A 966 13.12 26.36 -19.02
N MET A 967 14.11 26.88 -18.27
CA MET A 967 14.10 27.52 -16.97
C MET A 967 13.66 28.96 -17.05
N SER A 968 13.34 29.42 -15.84
CA SER A 968 13.23 30.80 -15.45
C SER A 968 14.34 31.36 -14.51
N THR A 969 15.18 30.58 -13.78
CA THR A 969 15.91 31.10 -12.55
C THR A 969 16.86 30.11 -11.80
N ALA A 970 17.44 30.54 -10.67
CA ALA A 970 18.26 29.75 -9.76
C ALA A 970 18.24 30.08 -8.21
N LEU A 971 18.16 29.06 -7.32
CA LEU A 971 17.80 28.98 -5.86
C LEU A 971 18.37 27.78 -4.91
N PRO A 972 19.56 27.71 -4.23
CA PRO A 972 20.42 26.50 -4.01
C PRO A 972 19.96 25.10 -3.37
N ARG A 973 20.86 24.33 -2.69
CA ARG A 973 20.81 23.06 -1.87
C ARG A 973 19.67 22.06 -1.98
N HIS A 974 19.00 22.03 -3.12
CA HIS A 974 17.73 21.34 -3.18
C HIS A 974 17.82 19.80 -2.89
N THR A 975 16.73 19.07 -2.50
CA THR A 975 16.71 17.62 -2.21
C THR A 975 15.32 16.93 -2.30
N ALA A 976 15.04 15.85 -3.04
CA ALA A 976 13.67 15.28 -3.03
C ALA A 976 13.41 13.79 -3.30
N THR A 977 12.11 13.41 -3.30
CA THR A 977 11.63 12.06 -3.01
C THR A 977 10.21 11.57 -3.42
N LEU A 978 10.19 10.29 -3.83
CA LEU A 978 9.12 9.29 -4.11
C LEU A 978 7.63 9.70 -3.92
N LEU A 979 6.74 9.73 -4.96
CA LEU A 979 5.28 9.32 -5.04
C LEU A 979 5.12 8.07 -5.98
N PRO A 980 3.95 7.38 -6.20
CA PRO A 980 3.71 6.57 -7.48
C PRO A 980 2.89 6.88 -8.93
N ASN A 981 1.33 8.40 -9.71
CA ASN A 981 0.34 8.91 -10.74
C ASN A 981 0.73 10.26 -11.44
N GLY A 982 1.97 10.74 -11.33
CA GLY A 982 2.64 11.59 -12.34
C GLY A 982 3.97 12.32 -12.11
N LYS A 983 3.92 13.64 -12.15
CA LYS A 983 4.96 14.68 -12.36
C LYS A 983 6.14 14.80 -11.39
N VAL A 984 6.37 15.81 -10.53
CA VAL A 984 7.25 15.70 -9.31
C VAL A 984 7.27 16.98 -8.50
N LEU A 985 8.13 17.13 -7.49
CA LEU A 985 8.55 18.44 -7.03
C LEU A 985 10.03 18.75 -6.82
N ALA A 986 10.26 20.07 -6.89
CA ALA A 986 11.35 20.86 -6.40
C ALA A 986 10.92 22.34 -6.10
N VAL A 987 11.71 23.15 -5.37
CA VAL A 987 11.22 24.05 -4.29
C VAL A 987 12.04 25.35 -4.06
N GLY A 988 11.89 25.93 -2.84
CA GLY A 988 12.56 26.78 -1.81
C GLY A 988 13.50 28.03 -1.92
N GLY A 989 13.30 29.01 -0.95
CA GLY A 989 13.59 30.49 -0.65
C GLY A 989 12.65 31.79 -0.93
N LEU A 990 11.97 32.10 -2.09
CA LEU A 990 10.71 32.88 -2.35
C LEU A 990 9.69 32.41 -3.56
N VAL A 991 9.66 31.17 -4.18
CA VAL A 991 9.11 30.80 -5.55
C VAL A 991 8.77 29.32 -6.06
N ALA A 992 7.60 28.63 -6.32
CA ALA A 992 7.54 27.23 -6.98
C ALA A 992 6.74 26.92 -8.29
N GLU A 993 7.18 25.89 -9.05
CA GLU A 993 6.74 25.42 -10.40
C GLU A 993 6.81 23.83 -10.57
N LEU A 994 6.60 23.20 -11.78
CA LEU A 994 6.13 21.78 -12.03
C LEU A 994 6.45 21.09 -13.42
N TYR A 995 6.90 19.79 -13.45
CA TYR A 995 7.29 18.85 -14.57
C TYR A 995 6.54 17.52 -14.78
N ASP A 996 5.90 17.43 -15.95
CA ASP A 996 5.25 16.31 -16.62
C ASP A 996 6.09 15.60 -17.71
N PRO A 997 6.79 14.54 -17.36
CA PRO A 997 7.26 13.62 -18.38
C PRO A 997 6.29 12.86 -19.33
N ALA A 998 5.51 13.61 -20.10
CA ALA A 998 4.95 13.22 -21.41
C ALA A 998 5.05 14.35 -22.48
N THR A 999 5.80 15.44 -22.23
CA THR A 999 5.67 16.71 -22.97
C THR A 999 6.92 17.56 -23.12
N GLY A 1000 7.68 17.70 -22.05
CA GLY A 1000 8.67 18.73 -21.78
C GLY A 1000 8.18 20.18 -21.93
N THR A 1001 7.43 20.84 -21.00
CA THR A 1001 7.00 22.29 -21.00
C THR A 1001 6.64 22.96 -19.59
N TRP A 1002 7.48 23.79 -18.93
CA TRP A 1002 7.47 24.28 -17.49
C TRP A 1002 6.93 25.62 -16.91
N SER A 1003 6.21 25.82 -15.78
CA SER A 1003 5.64 24.92 -14.75
C SER A 1003 5.00 25.58 -13.49
N VAL A 1004 4.85 26.89 -13.38
CA VAL A 1004 4.30 27.62 -12.19
C VAL A 1004 3.15 27.01 -11.45
N THR A 1005 3.05 27.20 -10.12
CA THR A 1005 2.01 26.45 -9.42
C THR A 1005 1.48 26.83 -8.03
N GLY A 1006 2.24 27.41 -7.09
CA GLY A 1006 1.67 27.88 -5.80
C GLY A 1006 1.57 29.40 -5.68
N THR A 1007 1.85 30.00 -4.50
CA THR A 1007 2.47 31.34 -4.39
C THR A 1007 2.76 31.76 -2.97
N LEU A 1008 3.82 32.53 -2.87
CA LEU A 1008 4.66 32.38 -1.75
C LEU A 1008 4.10 33.33 -0.58
N ALA A 1009 3.54 32.81 0.55
CA ALA A 1009 3.30 33.45 1.89
C ALA A 1009 4.21 33.25 3.21
N ARG A 1010 5.18 32.30 3.45
CA ARG A 1010 6.37 32.53 4.40
C ARG A 1010 7.93 32.12 4.19
N ALA A 1011 8.56 31.46 3.10
CA ALA A 1011 9.84 31.11 2.15
C ALA A 1011 11.35 30.43 2.25
N ARG A 1012 11.80 29.17 1.90
CA ARG A 1012 13.22 28.69 2.32
C ARG A 1012 14.08 27.54 1.62
N ALA A 1013 15.28 27.16 2.13
CA ALA A 1013 16.51 26.43 1.64
C ALA A 1013 17.22 25.29 2.52
N GLY A 1014 18.52 24.91 2.35
CA GLY A 1014 19.26 23.70 2.80
C GLY A 1014 18.48 22.48 3.32
N HIS A 1015 17.61 21.87 2.53
CA HIS A 1015 16.50 21.11 3.12
C HIS A 1015 16.52 19.54 3.07
N THR A 1016 15.53 18.75 3.59
CA THR A 1016 15.03 17.46 2.96
C THR A 1016 13.51 17.17 2.91
N ALA A 1017 13.11 15.97 2.47
CA ALA A 1017 11.92 15.49 1.77
C ALA A 1017 11.70 13.96 1.93
N THR A 1018 10.47 13.37 1.89
CA THR A 1018 10.28 11.93 1.59
C THR A 1018 8.95 11.40 0.94
N LEU A 1019 8.30 10.35 1.49
CA LEU A 1019 7.17 9.66 0.88
C LEU A 1019 5.97 9.31 1.85
N LEU A 1020 4.73 9.15 1.37
CA LEU A 1020 3.42 9.05 2.08
C LEU A 1020 2.47 7.95 1.49
N PRO A 1021 1.44 7.40 2.21
CA PRO A 1021 0.35 6.63 1.59
C PRO A 1021 -0.95 7.38 1.27
N GLY A 1022 -1.60 8.04 2.25
CA GLY A 1022 -3.01 8.44 2.18
C GLY A 1022 -3.39 9.51 1.14
N GLY A 1023 -2.61 10.58 1.03
CA GLY A 1023 -2.75 11.51 -0.09
C GLY A 1023 -1.82 12.71 -0.08
N LYS A 1024 -0.95 12.93 0.94
CA LYS A 1024 -0.45 14.30 1.22
C LYS A 1024 1.08 14.58 1.60
N VAL A 1025 1.85 15.46 0.89
CA VAL A 1025 3.35 15.79 0.94
C VAL A 1025 3.90 16.55 2.15
N LEU A 1026 5.22 16.48 2.40
CA LEU A 1026 6.03 17.15 3.42
C LEU A 1026 7.41 17.68 3.00
N VAL A 1027 7.78 18.89 3.42
CA VAL A 1027 9.07 19.53 3.16
C VAL A 1027 9.50 20.29 4.41
N ALA A 1028 10.22 19.60 5.30
CA ALA A 1028 10.23 19.87 6.72
C ALA A 1028 11.22 20.88 7.39
N GLY A 1029 11.32 22.14 6.92
CA GLY A 1029 11.98 23.33 7.52
C GLY A 1029 12.54 24.40 6.55
N GLY A 1030 13.77 24.96 6.62
CA GLY A 1030 14.54 25.43 5.43
C GLY A 1030 15.25 26.84 5.46
N THR A 1031 16.27 27.24 4.65
CA THR A 1031 17.04 28.55 4.61
C THR A 1031 16.53 29.79 3.82
N TYR A 1032 16.80 31.02 4.28
CA TYR A 1032 17.01 32.11 3.32
C TYR A 1032 18.15 33.07 3.68
N THR A 1033 18.00 34.01 4.62
CA THR A 1033 19.00 35.07 4.87
C THR A 1033 19.86 34.87 6.14
N GLU A 1034 21.08 34.36 5.95
CA GLU A 1034 22.21 34.32 6.92
C GLU A 1034 22.10 33.38 8.15
N GLY A 1035 21.07 33.43 9.02
CA GLY A 1035 20.76 32.35 10.01
C GLY A 1035 20.37 32.69 11.48
N VAL A 1036 19.11 32.45 11.91
CA VAL A 1036 18.46 32.89 13.18
C VAL A 1036 17.18 32.09 13.64
N PRO A 1037 17.23 30.86 14.20
CA PRO A 1037 16.13 29.84 14.32
C PRO A 1037 14.70 30.03 13.69
N ASP A 1038 14.13 29.08 12.89
CA ASP A 1038 12.65 28.85 12.87
C ASP A 1038 12.13 27.42 12.73
N ARG A 1039 10.81 27.27 12.85
CA ARG A 1039 9.96 26.15 13.25
C ARG A 1039 8.88 25.75 12.25
N THR A 1040 8.19 26.70 11.63
CA THR A 1040 7.10 26.63 10.64
C THR A 1040 6.96 25.45 9.63
N SER A 1041 5.78 24.81 9.54
CA SER A 1041 5.40 23.65 8.72
C SER A 1041 4.38 23.77 7.60
N GLU A 1042 4.56 23.02 6.52
CA GLU A 1042 3.64 23.03 5.40
C GLU A 1042 3.67 21.70 4.61
N LEU A 1043 2.57 20.90 4.56
CA LEU A 1043 1.93 20.16 3.42
C LEU A 1043 1.17 21.23 2.62
N TYR A 1044 0.00 20.92 1.99
CA TYR A 1044 -0.63 21.49 0.81
C TYR A 1044 -1.89 20.56 0.52
N ASP A 1045 -2.80 20.75 -0.47
CA ASP A 1045 -3.86 19.76 -0.90
C ASP A 1045 -3.56 19.03 -2.26
N PRO A 1046 -4.26 17.97 -2.79
CA PRO A 1046 -3.80 17.21 -3.99
C PRO A 1046 -4.61 17.01 -5.30
N ALA A 1047 -5.59 17.85 -5.69
CA ALA A 1047 -5.98 17.98 -7.12
C ALA A 1047 -6.47 19.38 -7.59
N SER A 1048 -5.79 20.50 -7.26
CA SER A 1048 -6.34 21.87 -7.44
C SER A 1048 -5.40 23.11 -7.27
N GLY A 1049 -4.07 23.04 -7.40
CA GLY A 1049 -3.17 24.22 -7.32
C GLY A 1049 -3.18 25.05 -6.02
N THR A 1050 -3.98 24.66 -5.02
CA THR A 1050 -4.21 25.35 -3.74
C THR A 1050 -3.67 24.68 -2.48
N TRP A 1051 -3.52 25.55 -1.50
CA TRP A 1051 -2.54 25.52 -0.44
C TRP A 1051 -3.19 25.73 0.92
N SER A 1052 -2.36 25.61 1.94
CA SER A 1052 -2.79 25.45 3.31
C SER A 1052 -1.56 25.60 4.23
N ALA A 1053 -1.52 24.99 5.41
CA ALA A 1053 -0.52 25.24 6.42
C ALA A 1053 -0.39 24.21 7.58
N ALA A 1054 0.69 24.26 8.36
CA ALA A 1054 0.92 23.38 9.53
C ALA A 1054 1.46 24.00 10.82
N GLY A 1055 0.64 23.98 11.85
CA GLY A 1055 0.91 23.57 13.23
C GLY A 1055 1.81 24.30 14.22
N SER A 1056 2.17 23.57 15.30
CA SER A 1056 3.39 23.69 16.13
C SER A 1056 4.01 22.27 16.23
N MET A 1057 4.98 21.93 17.05
CA MET A 1057 6.27 21.29 16.73
C MET A 1057 7.01 21.02 18.00
N ALA A 1058 8.34 21.11 17.91
CA ALA A 1058 9.15 21.45 19.02
C ALA A 1058 10.58 22.04 18.84
N GLN A 1059 11.29 21.99 17.70
CA GLN A 1059 12.55 22.78 17.57
C GLN A 1059 12.99 23.19 16.15
N ALA A 1060 13.58 24.41 16.03
CA ALA A 1060 14.43 24.82 14.91
C ALA A 1060 15.56 23.81 14.66
N ARG A 1061 16.05 23.68 13.41
CA ARG A 1061 16.91 22.64 12.80
C ARG A 1061 17.16 22.69 11.24
N PHE A 1062 18.38 22.72 10.69
CA PHE A 1062 18.76 22.87 9.25
C PHE A 1062 19.60 21.72 8.49
N ASN A 1063 19.50 21.46 7.16
CA ASN A 1063 20.28 20.49 6.29
C ASN A 1063 20.35 18.96 6.59
N HIS A 1064 19.59 18.09 5.86
CA HIS A 1064 19.45 16.68 6.32
C HIS A 1064 19.14 15.40 5.42
N THR A 1065 18.06 14.59 5.62
CA THR A 1065 17.80 13.21 5.01
C THR A 1065 16.38 12.71 4.54
N ALA A 1066 15.81 11.57 5.01
CA ALA A 1066 14.72 10.82 4.34
C ALA A 1066 14.12 9.61 5.14
N ALA A 1067 12.79 9.32 5.06
CA ALA A 1067 12.08 7.99 5.00
C ALA A 1067 10.50 8.08 4.98
N LEU A 1068 9.79 6.92 4.97
CA LEU A 1068 8.33 6.69 5.17
C LEU A 1068 8.12 5.40 5.99
N LEU A 1069 6.92 5.17 6.54
CA LEU A 1069 6.50 3.95 7.23
C LEU A 1069 5.45 3.09 6.52
N PRO A 1070 5.43 1.80 6.89
CA PRO A 1070 4.32 0.88 6.67
C PRO A 1070 2.95 1.31 7.21
N ASP A 1071 2.77 1.78 8.45
CA ASP A 1071 1.40 2.13 8.87
C ASP A 1071 0.84 3.33 8.09
N GLY A 1072 1.72 4.12 7.44
CA GLY A 1072 1.55 5.59 7.29
C GLY A 1072 2.13 7.90 9.13
N ARG A 1073 3.27 8.11 9.91
CA ARG A 1073 3.70 9.16 10.87
C ARG A 1073 5.04 9.76 10.32
N VAL A 1074 5.65 10.83 10.85
CA VAL A 1074 6.64 11.73 10.18
C VAL A 1074 7.92 11.74 10.96
N LEU A 1075 9.09 11.71 10.31
CA LEU A 1075 10.34 11.84 11.01
C LEU A 1075 11.40 12.70 10.38
N VAL A 1076 11.40 13.92 10.83
CA VAL A 1076 12.49 14.83 10.57
C VAL A 1076 13.80 14.36 11.20
N THR A 1077 14.96 14.90 10.90
CA THR A 1077 16.08 14.92 11.85
C THR A 1077 17.02 16.09 11.55
N GLY A 1078 17.45 17.07 12.42
CA GLY A 1078 17.99 18.41 11.93
C GLY A 1078 18.90 19.67 12.41
N GLY A 1079 19.48 20.14 13.57
CA GLY A 1079 19.94 21.57 13.82
C GLY A 1079 21.14 22.04 14.81
N ILE A 1080 21.82 23.23 15.26
CA ILE A 1080 22.03 24.85 15.55
C ILE A 1080 20.95 25.87 16.09
N ASP A 1081 20.89 26.21 17.40
CA ASP A 1081 20.09 27.38 17.84
C ASP A 1081 20.77 28.75 17.85
N ASP A 1082 19.97 29.73 18.25
CA ASP A 1082 20.28 31.13 18.20
C ASP A 1082 21.55 31.56 18.92
N GLN A 1083 21.72 31.03 20.11
CA GLN A 1083 22.59 31.68 21.07
C GLN A 1083 24.07 31.37 20.72
N THR A 1084 24.38 30.70 19.58
CA THR A 1084 25.16 29.45 19.70
C THR A 1084 26.03 28.84 18.51
N HIS A 1085 25.67 27.74 17.77
CA HIS A 1085 26.44 26.80 16.83
C HIS A 1085 27.19 25.41 17.27
N THR A 1086 26.63 24.35 18.00
CA THR A 1086 27.12 23.13 18.89
C THR A 1086 26.45 21.65 18.74
N ASP A 1087 27.03 20.56 18.26
CA ASP A 1087 26.24 19.44 17.57
C ASP A 1087 25.00 18.63 18.15
N LEU A 1088 23.84 19.23 18.45
CA LEU A 1088 22.43 18.72 18.68
C LEU A 1088 21.80 17.43 18.06
N ALA A 1089 21.31 16.47 18.85
CA ALA A 1089 21.00 15.12 18.34
C ALA A 1089 19.57 14.52 18.53
N THR A 1090 18.51 15.34 18.61
CA THR A 1090 17.22 14.96 19.23
C THR A 1090 15.88 15.29 18.49
N ALA A 1091 14.79 14.70 18.95
CA ALA A 1091 14.04 13.69 18.26
C ALA A 1091 12.59 14.17 17.93
N GLU A 1092 12.09 14.19 16.66
CA GLU A 1092 10.75 14.73 16.27
C GLU A 1092 9.87 13.95 15.27
N LEU A 1093 8.78 13.41 15.82
CA LEU A 1093 7.72 12.65 15.21
C LEU A 1093 6.52 13.49 14.90
N TYR A 1094 5.71 13.08 13.93
CA TYR A 1094 4.30 13.45 14.01
C TYR A 1094 3.36 12.48 13.32
N GLY A 1095 2.13 12.34 13.81
CA GLY A 1095 1.09 11.57 13.13
C GLY A 1095 -0.08 12.47 12.73
N PRO A 1096 -0.78 12.14 11.64
CA PRO A 1096 -1.92 12.91 11.14
C PRO A 1096 -3.23 12.56 11.87
N THR A 1097 -4.34 12.51 11.13
CA THR A 1097 -5.69 12.11 11.51
C THR A 1097 -6.38 11.48 10.31
#